data_AF-A0A5C9CKA4-F1
#
_entry.id   AF-A0A5C9CKA4-F1
#
_cell.length_a   1.000
_cell.length_b   1.000
_cell.length_c   1.000
_cell.angle_alpha   90.00
_cell.angle_beta   90.00
_cell.angle_gamma   90.00
#
_symmetry.space_group_name_H-M   'P 1'
#
loop_
_entity.id
_entity.type
_entity.pdbx_description
1 polymer ?
#
loop_
_entity_poly.entity_id
_entity_poly.type
_entity_poly.pdbx_seq_one_letter_code
_entity_poly.pdbx_strand_id
1 'polypeptide(L)'
;MQDTLAPALLRHFGKATDTPGAFERLLGAELLSDVVFVDQSPIGKTARSNPASFVGAWDTLREIFANAPLSKQRGYTASKFSFNSGDGRCPTCGGSGFEHVEMQFLSDVYLRCPDCDGKRYRPEILEITIERQGAEMCVAGQGAEMGSDPNSGYRRAPKPGSPTEWGSDPTSAVSVKTQTTRHLNVADVLNLTVSEAAQLFKDDRDVLRALQPIIDVGLDYVKLGQPVPTLSGGEAQRLKLAGFLAEAAKSIAASRQALARRGVLFMFDEPTTGLHFDDIAKLMRALRKLQDAGHSLLVIEHNLDVIRAADWLIDLGPEGGDAGGEVVAYGTPEEVMLHASSHTALALRDYAAHMGVVHEVRDFSNSKLLKKELLAHVLPALEAKNSIQIINAREHNLKGLSVNIPRGKFTVVTGVSGSGKSTLAFDILFNEGQRRYLESLNAYARSIVQPAGRPEVDAVYGIPPTVAIEQRLSRGGRKSTVGTTTEVWHFLRLLFVKLGTQHCIHDGTPVAPQTPDSIAAQLMKNFRGQHIGLLAPLVMNRKGVYTELAEWARPRGFTHLRVDGHFLPTTAFPRLDRFKEHTIELPVFSLDITPANEAQLRAALSRTLEHGKGVVHVLSGLDGLSQAMQAGASTAGIGRLSVFSTLRACPVCSTSYAELDPRLFSYNSKHGWCPDCVGTGVKLSKEQRQVFDDSVRDDDS
;
A
#
# COMPACT_ATOMS: atom_id res chain seq x y z
N MET A 1 23.49 -13.23 -5.54
CA MET A 1 22.85 -12.61 -6.73
C MET A 1 22.80 -11.08 -6.60
N GLN A 2 22.15 -10.55 -5.56
CA GLN A 2 21.94 -9.11 -5.34
C GLN A 2 23.19 -8.30 -5.02
N ASP A 3 24.12 -8.85 -4.22
CA ASP A 3 25.26 -8.04 -3.70
C ASP A 3 26.50 -8.07 -4.59
N THR A 4 26.62 -9.05 -5.49
CA THR A 4 27.85 -9.26 -6.28
C THR A 4 27.58 -9.25 -7.78
N LEU A 5 26.83 -10.23 -8.27
CA LEU A 5 26.65 -10.43 -9.72
C LEU A 5 25.87 -9.29 -10.39
N ALA A 6 24.74 -8.87 -9.81
CA ALA A 6 23.94 -7.79 -10.37
C ALA A 6 24.70 -6.44 -10.36
N PRO A 7 25.31 -5.97 -9.26
CA PRO A 7 26.13 -4.76 -9.26
C PRO A 7 27.34 -4.84 -10.18
N ALA A 8 28.01 -5.99 -10.28
CA ALA A 8 29.15 -6.16 -11.17
C ALA A 8 28.75 -6.01 -12.65
N LEU A 9 27.62 -6.59 -13.05
CA LEU A 9 27.08 -6.45 -14.40
C LEU A 9 26.56 -5.04 -14.68
N LEU A 10 25.83 -4.42 -13.75
CA LEU A 10 25.38 -3.04 -13.87
C LEU A 10 26.56 -2.08 -14.07
N ARG A 11 27.64 -2.27 -13.31
CA ARG A 11 28.89 -1.51 -13.45
C ARG A 11 29.54 -1.75 -14.80
N HIS A 12 29.56 -2.98 -15.30
CA HIS A 12 30.08 -3.30 -16.64
C HIS A 12 29.30 -2.56 -17.75
N PHE A 13 27.98 -2.45 -17.61
CA PHE A 13 27.11 -1.70 -18.54
C PHE A 13 27.07 -0.18 -18.27
N GLY A 14 27.87 0.34 -17.34
CA GLY A 14 27.95 1.78 -17.04
C GLY A 14 26.73 2.35 -16.31
N LYS A 15 25.92 1.50 -15.64
CA LYS A 15 24.76 1.91 -14.84
C LYS A 15 25.17 2.22 -13.39
N ALA A 16 24.45 3.16 -12.77
CA ALA A 16 24.66 3.50 -11.36
C ALA A 16 24.30 2.30 -10.46
N THR A 17 25.22 1.91 -9.59
CA THR A 17 25.06 0.76 -8.70
C THR A 17 26.02 0.86 -7.52
N ASP A 18 25.75 0.10 -6.46
CA ASP A 18 26.62 -0.01 -5.30
C ASP A 18 27.91 -0.75 -5.64
N THR A 19 28.90 -0.69 -4.74
CA THR A 19 30.15 -1.43 -4.94
C THR A 19 29.84 -2.93 -4.90
N PRO A 20 30.15 -3.70 -5.95
CA PRO A 20 29.93 -5.14 -5.93
C PRO A 20 30.73 -5.81 -4.80
N GLY A 21 30.17 -6.87 -4.21
CA GLY A 21 30.89 -7.74 -3.28
C GLY A 21 32.17 -8.35 -3.87
N ALA A 22 32.97 -9.01 -3.03
CA ALA A 22 34.28 -9.53 -3.45
C ALA A 22 34.15 -10.65 -4.51
N PHE A 23 34.86 -10.49 -5.64
CA PHE A 23 35.07 -11.52 -6.66
C PHE A 23 36.41 -11.26 -7.36
N GLU A 24 37.03 -12.28 -7.95
CA GLU A 24 38.31 -12.12 -8.65
C GLU A 24 38.12 -11.51 -10.03
N ARG A 25 37.32 -12.16 -10.89
CA ARG A 25 37.07 -11.76 -12.28
C ARG A 25 35.65 -12.16 -12.70
N LEU A 26 35.03 -11.35 -13.55
CA LEU A 26 33.75 -11.63 -14.21
C LEU A 26 34.02 -11.81 -15.70
N LEU A 27 33.79 -13.02 -16.22
CA LEU A 27 34.01 -13.39 -17.62
C LEU A 27 32.66 -13.63 -18.32
N GLY A 28 32.55 -13.36 -19.62
CA GLY A 28 31.33 -13.61 -20.40
C GLY A 28 30.27 -12.51 -20.31
N ALA A 29 30.54 -11.42 -19.57
CA ALA A 29 29.63 -10.28 -19.49
C ALA A 29 29.40 -9.62 -20.87
N GLU A 30 30.40 -9.71 -21.75
CA GLU A 30 30.34 -9.26 -23.13
C GLU A 30 29.32 -10.03 -24.00
N LEU A 31 28.84 -11.20 -23.56
CA LEU A 31 27.81 -11.97 -24.26
C LEU A 31 26.40 -11.44 -24.02
N LEU A 32 26.24 -10.56 -23.02
CA LEU A 32 24.97 -9.99 -22.61
C LEU A 32 24.82 -8.56 -23.16
N SER A 33 23.58 -8.15 -23.43
CA SER A 33 23.29 -6.76 -23.80
C SER A 33 22.98 -5.89 -22.58
N ASP A 34 22.40 -6.49 -21.54
CA ASP A 34 21.98 -5.80 -20.32
C ASP A 34 21.70 -6.82 -19.19
N VAL A 35 21.52 -6.33 -17.96
CA VAL A 35 21.06 -7.09 -16.80
C VAL A 35 19.84 -6.43 -16.16
N VAL A 36 18.86 -7.24 -15.76
CA VAL A 36 17.64 -6.79 -15.10
C VAL A 36 17.38 -7.66 -13.87
N PHE A 37 17.28 -7.02 -12.71
CA PHE A 37 16.89 -7.67 -11.46
C PHE A 37 15.39 -7.46 -11.21
N VAL A 38 14.62 -8.55 -11.11
CA VAL A 38 13.15 -8.54 -10.96
C VAL A 38 12.76 -9.03 -9.56
N ASP A 39 12.60 -8.08 -8.65
CA ASP A 39 12.26 -8.30 -7.25
C ASP A 39 10.84 -7.82 -6.90
N GLN A 40 10.46 -8.04 -5.64
CA GLN A 40 9.19 -7.59 -5.06
C GLN A 40 9.22 -6.11 -4.61
N SER A 41 10.28 -5.36 -4.92
CA SER A 41 10.34 -3.94 -4.55
C SER A 41 9.22 -3.14 -5.24
N PRO A 42 8.71 -2.07 -4.60
CA PRO A 42 7.62 -1.29 -5.17
C PRO A 42 8.00 -0.70 -6.55
N ILE A 43 7.19 -0.98 -7.58
CA ILE A 43 7.43 -0.52 -8.97
C ILE A 43 7.38 1.02 -9.08
N GLY A 44 6.62 1.68 -8.21
CA GLY A 44 6.48 3.12 -8.20
C GLY A 44 5.92 3.62 -6.88
N LYS A 45 6.38 4.80 -6.46
CA LYS A 45 5.93 5.44 -5.20
C LYS A 45 4.66 6.26 -5.36
N THR A 46 4.12 6.38 -6.58
CA THR A 46 3.01 7.30 -6.86
C THR A 46 1.74 6.55 -7.23
N ALA A 47 0.59 7.04 -6.74
CA ALA A 47 -0.73 6.53 -7.08
C ALA A 47 -1.13 6.77 -8.56
N ARG A 48 -0.29 7.49 -9.32
CA ARG A 48 -0.49 7.73 -10.75
C ARG A 48 0.00 6.58 -11.62
N SER A 49 0.91 5.75 -11.12
CA SER A 49 1.29 4.51 -11.81
C SER A 49 0.23 3.44 -11.55
N ASN A 50 -0.20 2.77 -12.63
CA ASN A 50 -1.18 1.68 -12.61
C ASN A 50 -0.84 0.65 -13.70
N PRO A 51 -1.39 -0.57 -13.63
CA PRO A 51 -1.11 -1.64 -14.59
C PRO A 51 -1.24 -1.22 -16.06
N ALA A 52 -2.30 -0.49 -16.42
CA ALA A 52 -2.52 -0.05 -17.80
C ALA A 52 -1.43 0.92 -18.30
N SER A 53 -1.03 1.88 -17.46
CA SER A 53 0.06 2.81 -17.79
C SER A 53 1.42 2.11 -17.83
N PHE A 54 1.64 1.09 -17.00
CA PHE A 54 2.92 0.41 -16.88
C PHE A 54 3.27 -0.42 -18.11
N VAL A 55 2.29 -1.15 -18.67
CA VAL A 55 2.49 -1.94 -19.91
C VAL A 55 2.27 -1.13 -21.20
N GLY A 56 1.89 0.15 -21.06
CA GLY A 56 1.61 1.04 -22.19
C GLY A 56 0.22 0.85 -22.85
N ALA A 57 -0.66 0.03 -22.27
CA ALA A 57 -2.05 -0.12 -22.75
C ALA A 57 -2.86 1.18 -22.62
N TRP A 58 -2.46 2.06 -21.70
CA TRP A 58 -3.14 3.32 -21.47
C TRP A 58 -3.11 4.25 -22.68
N ASP A 59 -2.04 4.24 -23.47
CA ASP A 59 -1.90 5.14 -24.62
C ASP A 59 -2.90 4.79 -25.72
N THR A 60 -3.00 3.51 -26.05
CA THR A 60 -4.01 2.97 -27.00
C THR A 60 -5.44 3.23 -26.53
N LEU A 61 -5.72 3.13 -25.23
CA LEU A 61 -7.05 3.42 -24.69
C LEU A 61 -7.40 4.91 -24.83
N ARG A 62 -6.45 5.82 -24.58
CA ARG A 62 -6.67 7.27 -24.74
C ARG A 62 -6.96 7.65 -26.19
N GLU A 63 -6.34 6.99 -27.16
CA GLU A 63 -6.60 7.22 -28.59
C GLU A 63 -8.02 6.83 -29.00
N ILE A 64 -8.58 5.76 -28.41
CA ILE A 64 -9.98 5.38 -28.62
C ILE A 64 -10.92 6.48 -28.14
N PHE A 65 -10.70 7.02 -26.93
CA PHE A 65 -11.51 8.13 -26.40
C PHE A 65 -11.36 9.43 -27.20
N ALA A 66 -10.15 9.74 -27.69
CA ALA A 66 -9.93 10.89 -28.57
C ALA A 66 -10.68 10.77 -29.90
N ASN A 67 -10.90 9.53 -30.39
CA ASN A 67 -11.64 9.28 -31.61
C ASN A 67 -13.17 9.26 -31.46
N ALA A 68 -13.70 9.32 -30.23
CA ALA A 68 -15.13 9.35 -29.98
C ALA A 68 -15.80 10.57 -30.65
N PRO A 69 -17.06 10.47 -31.14
CA PRO A 69 -17.72 11.56 -31.86
C PRO A 69 -17.75 12.88 -31.08
N LEU A 70 -18.08 12.82 -29.79
CA LEU A 70 -18.15 13.98 -28.91
C LEU A 70 -16.77 14.61 -28.65
N SER A 71 -15.71 13.78 -28.57
CA SER A 71 -14.32 14.26 -28.45
C SER A 71 -13.88 15.04 -29.68
N LYS A 72 -14.21 14.54 -30.88
CA LYS A 72 -13.89 15.21 -32.15
C LYS A 72 -14.60 16.55 -32.28
N GLN A 73 -15.87 16.63 -31.87
CA GLN A 73 -16.64 17.89 -31.86
C GLN A 73 -16.03 18.93 -30.90
N ARG A 74 -15.53 18.49 -29.74
CA ARG A 74 -14.91 19.37 -28.72
C ARG A 74 -13.41 19.62 -28.94
N GLY A 75 -12.82 19.06 -29.99
CA GLY A 75 -11.38 19.20 -30.28
C GLY A 75 -10.48 18.52 -29.25
N TYR A 76 -10.95 17.49 -28.56
CA TYR A 76 -10.18 16.79 -27.55
C TYR A 76 -9.22 15.77 -28.18
N THR A 77 -7.94 15.87 -27.81
CA THR A 77 -6.91 14.92 -28.21
C THR A 77 -6.62 13.92 -27.09
N ALA A 78 -5.83 12.87 -27.37
CA ALA A 78 -5.48 11.84 -26.38
C ALA A 78 -4.83 12.39 -25.10
N SER A 79 -4.21 13.59 -25.14
CA SER A 79 -3.63 14.23 -23.95
C SER A 79 -4.70 14.66 -22.94
N LYS A 80 -5.91 15.02 -23.40
CA LYS A 80 -7.02 15.43 -22.53
C LYS A 80 -7.49 14.28 -21.62
N PHE A 81 -7.31 13.03 -22.05
CA PHE A 81 -7.62 11.81 -21.30
C PHE A 81 -6.44 11.27 -20.48
N SER A 82 -5.35 12.03 -20.32
CA SER A 82 -4.21 11.62 -19.48
C SER A 82 -4.37 12.15 -18.06
N PHE A 83 -4.40 11.24 -17.06
CA PHE A 83 -4.31 11.62 -15.65
C PHE A 83 -2.90 12.08 -15.23
N ASN A 84 -1.87 11.77 -16.03
CA ASN A 84 -0.47 12.15 -15.76
C ASN A 84 -0.15 13.56 -16.23
N SER A 85 -0.64 13.93 -17.41
CA SER A 85 -0.22 15.11 -18.16
C SER A 85 -1.39 15.58 -19.03
N GLY A 86 -2.16 16.55 -18.52
CA GLY A 86 -3.30 17.10 -19.26
C GLY A 86 -4.20 17.94 -18.36
N ASP A 87 -5.00 18.81 -18.99
CA ASP A 87 -5.96 19.66 -18.29
C ASP A 87 -7.29 18.94 -17.98
N GLY A 88 -7.47 17.70 -18.48
CA GLY A 88 -8.68 16.91 -18.19
C GLY A 88 -8.68 16.23 -16.81
N ARG A 89 -7.56 16.24 -16.08
CA ARG A 89 -7.45 15.62 -14.76
C ARG A 89 -8.12 16.46 -13.67
N CYS A 90 -8.57 15.82 -12.60
CA CYS A 90 -9.08 16.50 -11.42
C CYS A 90 -8.00 17.43 -10.83
N PRO A 91 -8.28 18.74 -10.65
CA PRO A 91 -7.29 19.71 -10.17
C PRO A 91 -6.91 19.47 -8.70
N THR A 92 -7.85 19.00 -7.89
CA THR A 92 -7.70 18.80 -6.43
C THR A 92 -6.69 17.71 -6.11
N CYS A 93 -6.84 16.53 -6.72
CA CYS A 93 -5.91 15.42 -6.53
C CYS A 93 -4.79 15.37 -7.58
N GLY A 94 -4.76 16.31 -8.53
CA GLY A 94 -3.80 16.33 -9.64
C GLY A 94 -3.80 15.02 -10.45
N GLY A 95 -4.96 14.36 -10.60
CA GLY A 95 -5.13 13.11 -11.33
C GLY A 95 -4.78 11.81 -10.58
N SER A 96 -4.40 11.84 -9.30
CA SER A 96 -4.17 10.60 -8.54
C SER A 96 -5.48 9.82 -8.28
N GLY A 97 -6.59 10.55 -8.07
CA GLY A 97 -7.87 10.02 -7.61
C GLY A 97 -7.91 9.75 -6.11
N PHE A 98 -6.76 9.80 -5.44
CA PHE A 98 -6.62 9.50 -4.02
C PHE A 98 -5.75 10.54 -3.30
N GLU A 99 -6.12 10.84 -2.06
CA GLU A 99 -5.29 11.57 -1.11
C GLU A 99 -4.49 10.56 -0.30
N HIS A 100 -3.17 10.76 -0.28
CA HIS A 100 -2.27 9.98 0.55
C HIS A 100 -2.24 10.59 1.95
N VAL A 101 -2.62 9.78 2.95
CA VAL A 101 -2.54 10.13 4.36
C VAL A 101 -1.48 9.24 4.97
N GLU A 102 -0.32 9.84 5.24
CA GLU A 102 0.76 9.17 5.95
C GLU A 102 0.32 8.85 7.38
N MET A 103 0.36 7.56 7.72
CA MET A 103 -0.04 7.10 9.06
C MET A 103 1.22 6.88 9.90
N GLN A 104 1.26 7.45 11.10
CA GLN A 104 2.35 7.16 12.03
C GLN A 104 2.20 5.74 12.59
N PHE A 105 3.22 4.91 12.38
CA PHE A 105 3.32 3.51 12.86
C PHE A 105 2.38 2.49 12.20
N LEU A 106 1.67 2.87 11.13
CA LEU A 106 0.81 1.99 10.32
C LEU A 106 1.10 2.23 8.83
N SER A 107 0.67 1.30 7.99
CA SER A 107 0.72 1.49 6.53
C SER A 107 -0.10 2.72 6.12
N ASP A 108 0.44 3.49 5.19
CA ASP A 108 -0.21 4.67 4.64
C ASP A 108 -1.62 4.38 4.11
N VAL A 109 -2.54 5.32 4.31
CA VAL A 109 -3.92 5.18 3.86
C VAL A 109 -4.17 6.05 2.64
N TYR A 110 -4.74 5.45 1.60
CA TYR A 110 -5.18 6.15 0.39
C TYR A 110 -6.69 6.37 0.45
N LEU A 111 -7.10 7.61 0.71
CA LEU A 111 -8.51 8.00 0.72
C LEU A 111 -8.93 8.46 -0.67
N ARG A 112 -10.17 8.19 -1.07
CA ARG A 112 -10.69 8.73 -2.34
C ARG A 112 -10.75 10.25 -2.28
N CYS A 113 -10.36 10.90 -3.37
CA CYS A 113 -10.45 12.35 -3.51
C CYS A 113 -11.92 12.79 -3.36
N PRO A 114 -12.24 13.79 -2.51
CA PRO A 114 -13.61 14.21 -2.26
C PRO A 114 -14.31 14.78 -3.50
N ASP A 115 -13.55 15.38 -4.43
CA ASP A 115 -14.13 16.07 -5.59
C ASP A 115 -14.39 15.16 -6.79
N CYS A 116 -13.54 14.15 -7.00
CA CYS A 116 -13.69 13.22 -8.12
C CYS A 116 -14.07 11.80 -7.72
N ASP A 117 -14.17 11.49 -6.42
CA ASP A 117 -14.46 10.15 -5.87
C ASP A 117 -13.62 9.03 -6.53
N GLY A 118 -12.32 9.25 -6.67
CA GLY A 118 -11.42 8.27 -7.29
C GLY A 118 -11.45 8.23 -8.82
N LYS A 119 -12.32 8.99 -9.49
CA LYS A 119 -12.46 8.97 -10.96
C LYS A 119 -11.30 9.65 -11.71
N ARG A 120 -10.44 10.42 -11.03
CA ARG A 120 -9.23 11.10 -11.56
C ARG A 120 -9.45 12.24 -12.57
N TYR A 121 -10.64 12.39 -13.15
CA TYR A 121 -10.93 13.36 -14.21
C TYR A 121 -11.93 14.45 -13.78
N ARG A 122 -11.96 15.54 -14.54
CA ARG A 122 -12.99 16.58 -14.46
C ARG A 122 -14.34 16.03 -14.98
N PRO A 123 -15.49 16.56 -14.50
CA PRO A 123 -16.81 16.13 -14.96
C PRO A 123 -16.99 16.16 -16.49
N GLU A 124 -16.51 17.23 -17.15
CA GLU A 124 -16.60 17.41 -18.60
C GLU A 124 -15.89 16.33 -19.44
N ILE A 125 -14.93 15.62 -18.86
CA ILE A 125 -14.22 14.51 -19.50
C ILE A 125 -15.00 13.20 -19.34
N LEU A 126 -15.70 13.05 -18.21
CA LEU A 126 -16.51 11.88 -17.91
C LEU A 126 -17.79 11.80 -18.77
N GLU A 127 -18.18 12.92 -19.40
CA GLU A 127 -19.25 12.96 -20.41
C GLU A 127 -18.88 12.23 -21.70
N ILE A 128 -17.58 12.09 -22.00
CA ILE A 128 -17.13 11.35 -23.18
C ILE A 128 -17.26 9.87 -22.89
N THR A 129 -18.16 9.20 -23.62
CA THR A 129 -18.38 7.76 -23.53
C THR A 129 -18.09 7.06 -24.85
N ILE A 130 -17.73 5.79 -24.75
CA ILE A 130 -17.60 4.85 -25.87
C ILE A 130 -18.59 3.71 -25.70
N GLU A 131 -19.13 3.22 -26.82
CA GLU A 131 -20.04 2.08 -26.84
C GLU A 131 -19.27 0.77 -26.98
N ARG A 132 -19.52 -0.19 -26.07
CA ARG A 132 -18.94 -1.53 -26.12
C ARG A 132 -19.99 -2.59 -25.84
N GLN A 133 -19.91 -3.72 -26.55
CA GLN A 133 -20.79 -4.86 -26.33
C GLN A 133 -20.27 -5.70 -25.16
N GLY A 134 -21.04 -5.77 -24.07
CA GLY A 134 -20.71 -6.60 -22.91
C GLY A 134 -21.60 -7.86 -22.84
N ALA A 135 -21.08 -8.92 -22.23
CA ALA A 135 -21.91 -9.97 -21.67
C ALA A 135 -22.14 -9.65 -20.19
N GLU A 136 -23.39 -9.47 -19.76
CA GLU A 136 -23.70 -9.44 -18.32
C GLU A 136 -23.54 -10.86 -17.76
N MET A 137 -22.56 -11.06 -16.87
CA MET A 137 -22.65 -12.13 -15.89
C MET A 137 -23.52 -11.62 -14.75
N CYS A 138 -24.80 -12.01 -14.76
CA CYS A 138 -25.65 -11.88 -13.59
C CYS A 138 -25.06 -12.73 -12.46
N VAL A 139 -24.29 -12.11 -11.56
CA VAL A 139 -24.03 -12.66 -10.24
C VAL A 139 -25.28 -12.42 -9.42
N ALA A 140 -26.15 -13.43 -9.34
CA ALA A 140 -27.23 -13.42 -8.37
C ALA A 140 -26.61 -13.43 -6.96
N GLY A 141 -26.52 -12.26 -6.30
CA GLY A 141 -26.08 -12.18 -4.92
C GLY A 141 -25.66 -10.80 -4.44
N GLN A 142 -26.61 -10.10 -3.82
CA GLN A 142 -26.44 -9.09 -2.75
C GLN A 142 -25.90 -7.69 -3.13
N GLY A 143 -26.85 -6.82 -3.46
CA GLY A 143 -26.71 -5.36 -3.41
C GLY A 143 -28.08 -4.73 -3.25
N ALA A 144 -28.70 -4.88 -2.06
CA ALA A 144 -29.90 -4.14 -1.73
C ALA A 144 -29.50 -2.69 -1.45
N GLU A 145 -29.91 -1.79 -2.34
CA GLU A 145 -29.93 -0.35 -2.11
C GLU A 145 -30.85 -0.06 -0.91
N MET A 146 -30.27 0.40 0.20
CA MET A 146 -31.04 0.97 1.31
C MET A 146 -31.44 2.39 0.95
N GLY A 147 -32.66 2.53 0.40
CA GLY A 147 -33.42 3.75 0.45
C GLY A 147 -33.72 4.15 1.89
N SER A 148 -33.53 5.43 2.17
CA SER A 148 -33.83 6.10 3.43
C SER A 148 -35.32 6.16 3.70
N ASP A 149 -35.79 5.51 4.77
CA ASP A 149 -37.03 5.90 5.45
C ASP A 149 -36.92 5.64 6.97
N PRO A 150 -36.76 6.67 7.80
CA PRO A 150 -36.52 6.52 9.23
C PRO A 150 -37.84 6.60 10.03
N ASN A 151 -38.81 5.71 9.78
CA ASN A 151 -39.89 5.49 10.76
C ASN A 151 -40.74 4.22 10.50
N SER A 152 -40.30 3.04 10.93
CA SER A 152 -41.23 1.92 11.14
C SER A 152 -40.65 0.86 12.08
N GLY A 153 -41.14 0.87 13.32
CA GLY A 153 -40.76 -0.07 14.36
C GLY A 153 -41.33 -1.48 14.19
N TYR A 154 -40.60 -2.44 14.78
CA TYR A 154 -41.06 -3.75 15.25
C TYR A 154 -42.08 -4.52 14.40
N ARG A 155 -41.61 -5.50 13.62
CA ARG A 155 -42.41 -6.70 13.32
C ARG A 155 -41.63 -8.00 13.52
N ARG A 156 -42.36 -8.94 14.15
CA ARG A 156 -41.96 -10.25 14.70
C ARG A 156 -41.49 -11.23 13.62
N ALA A 157 -40.56 -12.12 14.02
CA ALA A 157 -40.15 -13.30 13.25
C ALA A 157 -41.33 -14.28 13.02
N PRO A 158 -41.46 -14.90 11.83
CA PRO A 158 -42.41 -16.00 11.62
C PRO A 158 -41.81 -17.36 12.02
N LYS A 159 -42.66 -18.24 12.55
CA LYS A 159 -42.38 -19.61 13.00
C LYS A 159 -42.22 -20.59 11.82
N PRO A 160 -41.54 -21.74 12.00
CA PRO A 160 -41.37 -22.75 10.95
C PRO A 160 -42.59 -23.68 10.84
N GLY A 161 -42.99 -23.97 9.61
CA GLY A 161 -44.02 -24.94 9.23
C GLY A 161 -43.48 -25.94 8.20
N SER A 162 -43.96 -27.17 8.31
CA SER A 162 -43.56 -28.47 7.76
C SER A 162 -43.65 -28.67 6.22
N PRO A 163 -43.14 -29.81 5.68
CA PRO A 163 -42.64 -29.94 4.31
C PRO A 163 -43.68 -30.50 3.33
N THR A 164 -43.60 -30.08 2.07
CA THR A 164 -44.23 -30.80 0.94
C THR A 164 -43.33 -30.77 -0.30
N GLU A 165 -43.03 -31.99 -0.74
CA GLU A 165 -42.91 -32.46 -2.12
C GLU A 165 -41.72 -32.04 -2.99
N TRP A 166 -40.84 -33.04 -3.18
CA TRP A 166 -39.84 -33.15 -4.22
C TRP A 166 -40.50 -33.54 -5.57
N GLY A 167 -40.13 -32.85 -6.65
CA GLY A 167 -40.17 -33.44 -8.00
C GLY A 167 -40.59 -32.51 -9.12
N SER A 168 -39.63 -31.90 -9.82
CA SER A 168 -39.51 -31.93 -11.29
C SER A 168 -38.25 -31.18 -11.76
N ASP A 169 -37.60 -31.77 -12.76
CA ASP A 169 -36.29 -31.44 -13.34
C ASP A 169 -36.06 -29.95 -13.71
N PRO A 170 -34.84 -29.40 -13.46
CA PRO A 170 -34.38 -28.19 -14.11
C PRO A 170 -33.46 -28.56 -15.30
N THR A 171 -34.02 -29.08 -16.38
CA THR A 171 -33.29 -29.20 -17.66
C THR A 171 -34.06 -28.56 -18.80
N SER A 172 -34.14 -27.22 -18.79
CA SER A 172 -34.27 -26.38 -20.00
C SER A 172 -34.41 -24.90 -19.66
N ALA A 173 -33.42 -24.32 -18.95
CA ALA A 173 -33.24 -22.89 -18.98
C ALA A 173 -32.47 -22.54 -20.27
N VAL A 174 -33.20 -22.23 -21.34
CA VAL A 174 -32.64 -21.63 -22.55
C VAL A 174 -32.03 -20.28 -22.14
N SER A 175 -30.69 -20.22 -22.13
CA SER A 175 -29.95 -18.99 -21.86
C SER A 175 -30.08 -18.05 -23.07
N VAL A 176 -31.01 -17.11 -22.99
CA VAL A 176 -31.08 -15.99 -23.93
C VAL A 176 -29.88 -15.07 -23.61
N LYS A 177 -28.86 -15.09 -24.46
CA LYS A 177 -27.76 -14.11 -24.42
C LYS A 177 -28.29 -12.75 -24.87
N THR A 178 -28.86 -11.96 -23.97
CA THR A 178 -29.10 -10.54 -24.21
C THR A 178 -27.75 -9.81 -24.22
N GLN A 179 -27.28 -9.45 -25.41
CA GLN A 179 -26.12 -8.56 -25.58
C GLN A 179 -26.56 -7.14 -25.18
N THR A 180 -26.03 -6.63 -24.08
CA THR A 180 -26.28 -5.26 -23.63
C THR A 180 -25.14 -4.34 -24.10
N THR A 181 -25.50 -3.27 -24.82
CA THR A 181 -24.57 -2.20 -25.18
C THR A 181 -24.29 -1.35 -23.95
N ARG A 182 -23.02 -1.26 -23.54
CA ARG A 182 -22.58 -0.42 -22.41
C ARG A 182 -21.93 0.85 -22.94
N HIS A 183 -22.32 1.98 -22.37
CA HIS A 183 -21.60 3.25 -22.54
C HIS A 183 -20.60 3.39 -21.40
N LEU A 184 -19.32 3.50 -21.73
CA LEU A 184 -18.23 3.56 -20.75
C LEU A 184 -17.47 4.87 -20.91
N ASN A 185 -17.31 5.62 -19.83
CA ASN A 185 -16.38 6.74 -19.80
C ASN A 185 -14.96 6.27 -19.45
N VAL A 186 -14.00 7.19 -19.52
CA VAL A 186 -12.58 6.92 -19.27
C VAL A 186 -12.28 6.38 -17.86
N ALA A 187 -13.05 6.79 -16.84
CA ALA A 187 -12.91 6.30 -15.47
C ALA A 187 -13.52 4.89 -15.31
N ASP A 188 -14.62 4.61 -16.00
CA ASP A 188 -15.25 3.28 -16.00
C ASP A 188 -14.29 2.24 -16.56
N VAL A 189 -13.60 2.55 -17.67
CA VAL A 189 -12.60 1.67 -18.28
C VAL A 189 -11.44 1.40 -17.32
N LEU A 190 -10.95 2.41 -16.60
CA LEU A 190 -9.90 2.23 -15.58
C LEU A 190 -10.36 1.37 -14.39
N ASN A 191 -11.66 1.27 -14.13
CA ASN A 191 -12.21 0.47 -13.05
C ASN A 191 -12.49 -1.00 -13.45
N LEU A 192 -12.38 -1.34 -14.73
CA LEU A 192 -12.47 -2.71 -15.22
C LEU A 192 -11.26 -3.53 -14.77
N THR A 193 -11.50 -4.82 -14.51
CA THR A 193 -10.43 -5.82 -14.44
C THR A 193 -9.81 -6.03 -15.82
N VAL A 194 -8.58 -6.55 -15.85
CA VAL A 194 -7.88 -6.87 -17.10
C VAL A 194 -8.68 -7.89 -17.92
N SER A 195 -9.31 -8.88 -17.27
CA SER A 195 -10.18 -9.87 -17.93
C SER A 195 -11.40 -9.23 -18.58
N GLU A 196 -12.12 -8.36 -17.86
CA GLU A 196 -13.28 -7.64 -18.41
C GLU A 196 -12.87 -6.71 -19.56
N ALA A 197 -11.74 -6.02 -19.42
CA ALA A 197 -11.22 -5.17 -20.47
C ALA A 197 -10.85 -5.98 -21.72
N ALA A 198 -10.19 -7.13 -21.58
CA ALA A 198 -9.86 -7.99 -22.71
C ALA A 198 -11.12 -8.47 -23.46
N GLN A 199 -12.23 -8.73 -22.75
CA GLN A 199 -13.50 -9.10 -23.37
C GLN A 199 -14.17 -7.93 -24.09
N LEU A 200 -14.21 -6.74 -23.45
CA LEU A 200 -14.86 -5.55 -24.00
C LEU A 200 -14.10 -4.93 -25.19
N PHE A 201 -12.77 -5.04 -25.19
CA PHE A 201 -11.88 -4.54 -26.24
C PHE A 201 -11.39 -5.66 -27.17
N LYS A 202 -12.15 -6.76 -27.29
CA LYS A 202 -11.77 -7.94 -28.10
C LYS A 202 -11.48 -7.61 -29.57
N ASP A 203 -12.13 -6.58 -30.10
CA ASP A 203 -12.02 -6.16 -31.50
C ASP A 203 -10.85 -5.15 -31.70
N ASP A 204 -10.29 -4.61 -30.61
CA ASP A 204 -9.17 -3.65 -30.63
C ASP A 204 -7.84 -4.39 -30.44
N ARG A 205 -7.23 -4.80 -31.57
CA ARG A 205 -6.00 -5.61 -31.57
C ARG A 205 -4.84 -5.00 -30.78
N ASP A 206 -4.68 -3.67 -30.84
CA ASP A 206 -3.58 -3.00 -30.16
C ASP A 206 -3.78 -2.95 -28.63
N VAL A 207 -5.02 -2.80 -28.16
CA VAL A 207 -5.36 -2.88 -26.73
C VAL A 207 -5.12 -4.29 -26.22
N LEU A 208 -5.61 -5.32 -26.93
CA LEU A 208 -5.37 -6.71 -26.56
C LEU A 208 -3.87 -7.05 -26.51
N ARG A 209 -3.11 -6.61 -27.52
CA ARG A 209 -1.65 -6.83 -27.55
C ARG A 209 -0.96 -6.21 -26.34
N ALA A 210 -1.41 -5.03 -25.91
CA ALA A 210 -0.85 -4.35 -24.74
C ALA A 210 -1.29 -4.98 -23.40
N LEU A 211 -2.49 -5.56 -23.32
CA LEU A 211 -3.00 -6.22 -22.11
C LEU A 211 -2.53 -7.68 -21.96
N GLN A 212 -2.20 -8.36 -23.05
CA GLN A 212 -1.81 -9.77 -23.05
C GLN A 212 -0.68 -10.11 -22.06
N PRO A 213 0.39 -9.30 -21.92
CA PRO A 213 1.45 -9.58 -20.95
C PRO A 213 0.96 -9.63 -19.49
N ILE A 214 -0.07 -8.86 -19.13
CA ILE A 214 -0.65 -8.87 -17.78
C ILE A 214 -1.44 -10.17 -17.54
N ILE A 215 -2.16 -10.63 -18.57
CA ILE A 215 -2.91 -11.89 -18.53
C ILE A 215 -1.95 -13.08 -18.43
N ASP A 216 -0.86 -13.06 -19.20
CA ASP A 216 0.13 -14.13 -19.25
C ASP A 216 0.80 -14.39 -17.89
N VAL A 217 0.97 -13.35 -17.07
CA VAL A 217 1.52 -13.47 -15.71
C VAL A 217 0.45 -13.75 -14.63
N GLY A 218 -0.83 -13.91 -15.02
CA GLY A 218 -1.91 -14.25 -14.10
C GLY A 218 -2.45 -13.09 -13.27
N LEU A 219 -2.40 -11.86 -13.79
CA LEU A 219 -2.96 -10.66 -13.14
C LEU A 219 -4.29 -10.22 -13.79
N ASP A 220 -5.05 -11.17 -14.33
CA ASP A 220 -6.31 -10.91 -15.04
C ASP A 220 -7.42 -10.34 -14.15
N TYR A 221 -7.34 -10.56 -12.83
CA TYR A 221 -8.27 -10.02 -11.83
C TYR A 221 -7.96 -8.58 -11.39
N VAL A 222 -6.76 -8.06 -11.69
CA VAL A 222 -6.33 -6.72 -11.27
C VAL A 222 -7.04 -5.66 -12.10
N LYS A 223 -7.43 -4.54 -11.48
CA LYS A 223 -8.04 -3.41 -12.20
C LYS A 223 -7.00 -2.62 -12.99
N LEU A 224 -7.36 -2.19 -14.20
CA LEU A 224 -6.48 -1.41 -15.09
C LEU A 224 -5.90 -0.17 -14.43
N GLY A 225 -6.74 0.54 -13.67
CA GLY A 225 -6.41 1.77 -12.97
C GLY A 225 -5.95 1.59 -11.52
N GLN A 226 -5.78 0.37 -11.02
CA GLN A 226 -5.37 0.14 -9.63
C GLN A 226 -4.03 0.82 -9.34
N PRO A 227 -3.92 1.67 -8.29
CA PRO A 227 -2.65 2.28 -7.94
C PRO A 227 -1.58 1.23 -7.62
N VAL A 228 -0.42 1.31 -8.28
CA VAL A 228 0.71 0.39 -8.07
C VAL A 228 1.13 0.23 -6.60
N PRO A 229 1.15 1.29 -5.75
CA PRO A 229 1.47 1.13 -4.33
C PRO A 229 0.51 0.24 -3.54
N THR A 230 -0.68 -0.05 -4.08
CA THR A 230 -1.68 -0.92 -3.43
C THR A 230 -1.55 -2.39 -3.83
N LEU A 231 -0.61 -2.71 -4.72
CA LEU A 231 -0.33 -4.09 -5.14
C LEU A 231 0.53 -4.79 -4.09
N SER A 232 0.28 -6.08 -3.87
CA SER A 232 1.15 -6.95 -3.08
C SER A 232 2.53 -7.11 -3.75
N GLY A 233 3.54 -7.51 -2.97
CA GLY A 233 4.90 -7.74 -3.50
C GLY A 233 4.91 -8.71 -4.70
N GLY A 234 4.17 -9.81 -4.62
CA GLY A 234 4.04 -10.78 -5.72
C GLY A 234 3.27 -10.24 -6.93
N GLU A 235 2.26 -9.38 -6.75
CA GLU A 235 1.60 -8.69 -7.86
C GLU A 235 2.52 -7.68 -8.54
N ALA A 236 3.30 -6.94 -7.75
CA ALA A 236 4.27 -5.99 -8.25
C ALA A 236 5.36 -6.69 -9.08
N GLN A 237 5.92 -7.80 -8.58
CA GLN A 237 6.91 -8.59 -9.31
C GLN A 237 6.35 -9.12 -10.65
N ARG A 238 5.13 -9.67 -10.64
CA ARG A 238 4.46 -10.15 -11.86
C ARG A 238 4.16 -9.02 -12.84
N LEU A 239 3.79 -7.83 -12.37
CA LEU A 239 3.57 -6.68 -13.24
C LEU A 239 4.89 -6.18 -13.87
N LYS A 240 6.03 -6.21 -13.16
CA LYS A 240 7.37 -5.97 -13.75
C LYS A 240 7.66 -6.97 -14.87
N LEU A 241 7.42 -8.25 -14.62
CA LEU A 241 7.58 -9.32 -15.62
C LEU A 241 6.71 -9.06 -16.86
N ALA A 242 5.46 -8.64 -16.67
CA ALA A 242 4.57 -8.25 -17.78
C ALA A 242 5.12 -7.07 -18.59
N GLY A 243 5.75 -6.07 -17.95
CA GLY A 243 6.44 -4.97 -18.63
C GLY A 243 7.57 -5.46 -19.55
N PHE A 244 8.42 -6.37 -19.05
CA PHE A 244 9.50 -6.94 -19.86
C PHE A 244 8.99 -7.83 -21.00
N LEU A 245 7.94 -8.61 -20.77
CA LEU A 245 7.25 -9.35 -21.83
C LEU A 245 6.69 -8.42 -22.91
N ALA A 246 6.13 -7.28 -22.53
CA ALA A 246 5.64 -6.26 -23.46
C ALA A 246 6.78 -5.66 -24.31
N GLU A 247 7.94 -5.40 -23.69
CA GLU A 247 9.13 -4.89 -24.37
C GLU A 247 9.75 -5.93 -25.32
N ALA A 248 9.87 -7.19 -24.87
CA ALA A 248 10.33 -8.30 -25.70
C ALA A 248 9.41 -8.52 -26.91
N ALA A 249 8.09 -8.45 -26.74
CA ALA A 249 7.14 -8.55 -27.84
C ALA A 249 7.30 -7.40 -28.87
N LYS A 250 7.60 -6.17 -28.41
CA LYS A 250 7.87 -5.02 -29.29
C LYS A 250 9.19 -5.17 -30.07
N SER A 251 10.24 -5.68 -29.42
CA SER A 251 11.57 -5.81 -30.02
C SER A 251 11.63 -6.88 -31.13
N ILE A 252 10.81 -7.93 -31.02
CA ILE A 252 10.60 -8.97 -32.04
C ILE A 252 9.84 -8.40 -33.25
N ALA A 253 8.83 -7.57 -33.04
CA ALA A 253 8.02 -7.00 -34.13
C ALA A 253 8.78 -5.98 -35.00
N ALA A 254 9.79 -5.29 -34.45
CA ALA A 254 10.53 -4.23 -35.13
C ALA A 254 11.73 -4.71 -35.98
N SER A 255 12.19 -5.96 -35.83
CA SER A 255 13.42 -6.44 -36.47
C SER A 255 13.19 -7.73 -37.25
N ARG A 256 13.14 -7.63 -38.60
CA ARG A 256 13.11 -8.80 -39.52
C ARG A 256 14.50 -9.39 -39.83
N GLN A 257 15.58 -8.89 -39.21
CA GLN A 257 16.92 -9.41 -39.41
C GLN A 257 17.31 -10.36 -38.27
N ALA A 258 17.62 -11.60 -38.64
CA ALA A 258 18.19 -12.64 -37.78
C ALA A 258 19.69 -12.39 -37.57
N LEU A 259 20.05 -11.25 -36.98
CA LEU A 259 21.39 -11.08 -36.41
C LEU A 259 21.35 -11.59 -34.97
N ALA A 260 22.33 -12.40 -34.56
CA ALA A 260 22.48 -12.92 -33.20
C ALA A 260 22.53 -11.75 -32.19
N ARG A 261 21.37 -11.35 -31.66
CA ARG A 261 21.28 -10.33 -30.64
C ARG A 261 21.77 -10.95 -29.33
N ARG A 262 22.66 -10.22 -28.65
CA ARG A 262 23.00 -10.49 -27.26
C ARG A 262 21.72 -10.31 -26.43
N GLY A 263 21.37 -11.31 -25.63
CA GLY A 263 20.20 -11.27 -24.78
C GLY A 263 20.44 -10.46 -23.50
N VAL A 264 19.37 -9.94 -22.92
CA VAL A 264 19.33 -9.47 -21.53
C VAL A 264 19.36 -10.66 -20.56
N LEU A 265 20.11 -10.54 -19.46
CA LEU A 265 20.04 -11.46 -18.32
C LEU A 265 18.97 -10.99 -17.34
N PHE A 266 17.90 -11.77 -17.17
CA PHE A 266 16.88 -11.57 -16.15
C PHE A 266 17.22 -12.38 -14.90
N MET A 267 17.17 -11.72 -13.76
CA MET A 267 17.50 -12.30 -12.46
C MET A 267 16.28 -12.22 -11.55
N PHE A 268 15.81 -13.37 -11.07
CA PHE A 268 14.62 -13.47 -10.20
C PHE A 268 15.00 -14.06 -8.85
N ASP A 269 14.43 -13.46 -7.80
CA ASP A 269 14.60 -13.91 -6.43
C ASP A 269 13.24 -14.46 -5.93
N GLU A 270 13.19 -15.78 -5.70
CA GLU A 270 12.02 -16.55 -5.26
C GLU A 270 10.68 -16.09 -5.85
N PRO A 271 10.53 -16.11 -7.19
CA PRO A 271 9.35 -15.58 -7.86
C PRO A 271 8.06 -16.39 -7.61
N THR A 272 8.15 -17.61 -7.05
CA THR A 272 6.98 -18.41 -6.69
C THR A 272 6.45 -18.16 -5.28
N THR A 273 7.10 -17.31 -4.48
CA THR A 273 6.69 -17.04 -3.11
C THR A 273 5.25 -16.52 -3.06
N GLY A 274 4.39 -17.27 -2.36
CA GLY A 274 2.97 -16.94 -2.19
C GLY A 274 2.06 -17.25 -3.38
N LEU A 275 2.54 -17.96 -4.42
CA LEU A 275 1.74 -18.34 -5.59
C LEU A 275 1.04 -19.69 -5.40
N HIS A 276 -0.17 -19.80 -5.95
CA HIS A 276 -0.89 -21.07 -6.11
C HIS A 276 -0.29 -21.87 -7.30
N PHE A 277 -0.47 -23.20 -7.31
CA PHE A 277 0.05 -24.09 -8.37
C PHE A 277 -0.31 -23.65 -9.79
N ASP A 278 -1.56 -23.22 -10.00
CA ASP A 278 -2.02 -22.72 -11.31
C ASP A 278 -1.30 -21.44 -11.74
N ASP A 279 -0.94 -20.57 -10.79
CA ASP A 279 -0.22 -19.33 -11.07
C ASP A 279 1.28 -19.57 -11.27
N ILE A 280 1.85 -20.59 -10.62
CA ILE A 280 3.21 -21.08 -10.92
C ILE A 280 3.27 -21.55 -12.39
N ALA A 281 2.27 -22.29 -12.87
CA ALA A 281 2.22 -22.71 -14.27
C ALA A 281 2.07 -21.53 -15.26
N LYS A 282 1.41 -20.45 -14.88
CA LYS A 282 1.37 -19.19 -15.68
C LYS A 282 2.74 -18.50 -15.68
N LEU A 283 3.35 -18.36 -14.51
CA LEU A 283 4.69 -17.79 -14.35
C LEU A 283 5.72 -18.56 -15.19
N MET A 284 5.74 -19.89 -15.12
CA MET A 284 6.67 -20.71 -15.91
C MET A 284 6.48 -20.52 -17.43
N ARG A 285 5.23 -20.39 -17.90
CA ARG A 285 4.97 -20.06 -19.30
C ARG A 285 5.48 -18.66 -19.68
N ALA A 286 5.32 -17.68 -18.79
CA ALA A 286 5.85 -16.33 -18.98
C ALA A 286 7.39 -16.31 -19.03
N LEU A 287 8.07 -17.03 -18.12
CA LEU A 287 9.53 -17.16 -18.12
C LEU A 287 10.04 -17.81 -19.41
N ARG A 288 9.37 -18.87 -19.89
CA ARG A 288 9.70 -19.52 -21.16
C ARG A 288 9.55 -18.58 -22.35
N LYS A 289 8.54 -17.71 -22.39
CA LYS A 289 8.42 -16.69 -23.45
C LYS A 289 9.60 -15.71 -23.49
N LEU A 290 10.15 -15.33 -22.33
CA LEU A 290 11.37 -14.51 -22.29
C LEU A 290 12.58 -15.28 -22.79
N GLN A 291 12.70 -16.55 -22.42
CA GLN A 291 13.76 -17.43 -22.89
C GLN A 291 13.72 -17.60 -24.41
N ASP A 292 12.55 -17.88 -24.96
CA ASP A 292 12.31 -18.04 -26.40
C ASP A 292 12.59 -16.74 -27.19
N ALA A 293 12.51 -15.58 -26.53
CA ALA A 293 12.91 -14.29 -27.09
C ALA A 293 14.43 -14.08 -27.14
N GLY A 294 15.23 -15.06 -26.69
CA GLY A 294 16.69 -15.03 -26.69
C GLY A 294 17.31 -14.43 -25.43
N HIS A 295 16.52 -14.30 -24.35
CA HIS A 295 17.00 -13.82 -23.06
C HIS A 295 17.51 -14.98 -22.19
N SER A 296 18.43 -14.68 -21.28
CA SER A 296 18.88 -15.63 -20.26
C SER A 296 18.16 -15.36 -18.95
N LEU A 297 17.78 -16.42 -18.23
CA LEU A 297 17.09 -16.32 -16.95
C LEU A 297 17.92 -17.01 -15.88
N LEU A 298 18.14 -16.31 -14.76
CA LEU A 298 18.74 -16.85 -13.55
C LEU A 298 17.74 -16.69 -12.41
N VAL A 299 17.28 -17.80 -11.86
CA VAL A 299 16.20 -17.83 -10.86
C VAL A 299 16.71 -18.49 -9.58
N ILE A 300 16.58 -17.81 -8.44
CA ILE A 300 16.75 -18.42 -7.12
C ILE A 300 15.40 -18.99 -6.72
N GLU A 301 15.33 -20.28 -6.44
CA GLU A 301 14.09 -20.96 -6.08
C GLU A 301 14.31 -22.11 -5.12
N HIS A 302 13.26 -22.41 -4.38
CA HIS A 302 13.12 -23.60 -3.55
C HIS A 302 11.96 -24.49 -4.01
N ASN A 303 11.13 -24.02 -4.94
CA ASN A 303 10.02 -24.77 -5.49
C ASN A 303 10.50 -25.86 -6.48
N LEU A 304 10.17 -27.12 -6.18
CA LEU A 304 10.61 -28.27 -6.96
C LEU A 304 10.03 -28.32 -8.38
N ASP A 305 8.85 -27.73 -8.65
CA ASP A 305 8.30 -27.66 -10.00
C ASP A 305 9.12 -26.74 -10.90
N VAL A 306 9.64 -25.64 -10.35
CA VAL A 306 10.53 -24.72 -11.08
C VAL A 306 11.92 -25.32 -11.26
N ILE A 307 12.49 -25.86 -10.18
CA ILE A 307 13.82 -26.49 -10.19
C ILE A 307 13.86 -27.64 -11.22
N ARG A 308 12.83 -28.49 -11.24
CA ARG A 308 12.74 -29.61 -12.19
C ARG A 308 12.60 -29.14 -13.65
N ALA A 309 11.97 -27.99 -13.88
CA ALA A 309 11.73 -27.45 -15.21
C ALA A 309 12.88 -26.58 -15.74
N ALA A 310 13.92 -26.35 -14.95
CA ALA A 310 15.09 -25.57 -15.35
C ALA A 310 15.96 -26.35 -16.35
N ASP A 311 16.59 -25.65 -17.29
CA ASP A 311 17.52 -26.29 -18.23
C ASP A 311 18.89 -26.57 -17.59
N TRP A 312 19.25 -25.80 -16.56
CA TRP A 312 20.51 -25.92 -15.83
C TRP A 312 20.33 -25.54 -14.37
N LEU A 313 20.92 -26.32 -13.47
CA LEU A 313 20.91 -26.12 -12.03
C LEU A 313 22.32 -25.84 -11.51
N ILE A 314 22.40 -24.98 -10.50
CA ILE A 314 23.59 -24.72 -9.71
C ILE A 314 23.15 -24.85 -8.25
N ASP A 315 23.58 -25.93 -7.60
CA ASP A 315 23.26 -26.24 -6.22
C ASP A 315 24.38 -25.75 -5.29
N LEU A 316 24.02 -24.88 -4.34
CA LEU A 316 24.95 -24.33 -3.35
C LEU A 316 24.65 -24.93 -1.98
N GLY A 317 25.71 -25.20 -1.22
CA GLY A 317 25.57 -25.83 0.09
C GLY A 317 26.93 -26.29 0.61
N PRO A 318 27.02 -27.45 1.28
CA PRO A 318 25.92 -28.40 1.60
C PRO A 318 24.96 -27.89 2.68
N GLU A 319 25.39 -26.97 3.53
CA GLU A 319 24.57 -26.36 4.59
C GLU A 319 24.49 -24.83 4.41
N GLY A 320 23.76 -24.15 5.31
CA GLY A 320 23.70 -22.68 5.33
C GLY A 320 24.78 -22.04 6.23
N GLY A 321 24.98 -20.72 6.08
CA GLY A 321 25.90 -19.96 6.93
C GLY A 321 27.37 -20.28 6.67
N ASP A 322 28.17 -20.36 7.73
CA ASP A 322 29.62 -20.64 7.64
C ASP A 322 29.95 -22.03 7.08
N ALA A 323 28.98 -22.95 7.08
CA ALA A 323 29.09 -24.30 6.53
C ALA A 323 28.56 -24.43 5.09
N GLY A 324 28.26 -23.30 4.44
CA GLY A 324 27.84 -23.22 3.05
C GLY A 324 28.85 -22.49 2.16
N GLY A 325 28.40 -22.08 0.98
CA GLY A 325 29.21 -21.28 0.03
C GLY A 325 30.01 -22.09 -0.98
N GLU A 326 29.86 -23.42 -0.98
CA GLU A 326 30.44 -24.30 -1.99
C GLU A 326 29.41 -24.69 -3.05
N VAL A 327 29.89 -24.93 -4.28
CA VAL A 327 29.06 -25.55 -5.34
C VAL A 327 29.05 -27.05 -5.12
N VAL A 328 27.90 -27.60 -4.73
CA VAL A 328 27.75 -29.03 -4.41
C VAL A 328 27.53 -29.85 -5.68
N ALA A 329 26.72 -29.32 -6.60
CA ALA A 329 26.41 -29.93 -7.88
C ALA A 329 26.01 -28.85 -8.90
N TYR A 330 26.28 -29.08 -10.18
CA TYR A 330 25.76 -28.26 -11.27
C TYR A 330 25.60 -29.13 -12.52
N GLY A 331 24.63 -28.82 -13.37
CA GLY A 331 24.29 -29.65 -14.53
C GLY A 331 22.80 -29.57 -14.87
N THR A 332 22.31 -30.48 -15.69
CA THR A 332 20.85 -30.61 -15.90
C THR A 332 20.18 -31.13 -14.62
N PRO A 333 18.85 -30.95 -14.44
CA PRO A 333 18.14 -31.51 -13.31
C PRO A 333 18.37 -33.01 -13.11
N GLU A 334 18.45 -33.78 -14.20
CA GLU A 334 18.71 -35.22 -14.16
C GLU A 334 20.13 -35.54 -13.66
N GLU A 335 21.13 -34.75 -14.05
CA GLU A 335 22.52 -34.91 -13.59
C GLU A 335 22.65 -34.55 -12.11
N VAL A 336 22.03 -33.45 -11.68
CA VAL A 336 22.03 -33.04 -10.26
C VAL A 336 21.30 -34.06 -9.40
N MET A 337 20.21 -34.67 -9.88
CA MET A 337 19.50 -35.74 -9.18
C MET A 337 20.36 -36.97 -8.87
N LEU A 338 21.51 -37.17 -9.52
CA LEU A 338 22.43 -38.28 -9.24
C LEU A 338 23.39 -37.98 -8.08
N HIS A 339 23.53 -36.71 -7.67
CA HIS A 339 24.42 -36.35 -6.56
C HIS A 339 23.89 -36.85 -5.21
N ALA A 340 24.73 -37.61 -4.50
CA ALA A 340 24.35 -38.23 -3.23
C ALA A 340 24.30 -37.24 -2.06
N SER A 341 25.14 -36.20 -2.07
CA SER A 341 25.30 -35.23 -0.97
C SER A 341 24.47 -33.95 -1.13
N SER A 342 23.77 -33.78 -2.26
CA SER A 342 22.92 -32.60 -2.50
C SER A 342 21.55 -32.79 -1.88
N HIS A 343 21.14 -31.86 -1.01
CA HIS A 343 19.79 -31.81 -0.45
C HIS A 343 18.74 -31.57 -1.54
N THR A 344 19.06 -30.73 -2.53
CA THR A 344 18.22 -30.48 -3.71
C THR A 344 18.01 -31.76 -4.53
N ALA A 345 19.07 -32.55 -4.73
CA ALA A 345 18.99 -33.84 -5.43
C ALA A 345 18.10 -34.84 -4.67
N LEU A 346 18.24 -34.92 -3.35
CA LEU A 346 17.38 -35.77 -2.51
C LEU A 346 15.91 -35.36 -2.64
N ALA A 347 15.61 -34.08 -2.49
CA ALA A 347 14.25 -33.56 -2.60
C ALA A 347 13.64 -33.80 -4.00
N LEU A 348 14.42 -33.64 -5.08
CA LEU A 348 13.98 -33.93 -6.44
C LEU A 348 13.71 -35.42 -6.67
N ARG A 349 14.55 -36.32 -6.15
CA ARG A 349 14.33 -37.78 -6.22
C ARG A 349 13.06 -38.18 -5.46
N ASP A 350 12.88 -37.68 -4.26
CA ASP A 350 11.69 -37.94 -3.46
C ASP A 350 10.45 -37.40 -4.18
N TYR A 351 10.50 -36.17 -4.67
CA TYR A 351 9.38 -35.57 -5.41
C TYR A 351 9.05 -36.34 -6.70
N ALA A 352 10.05 -36.79 -7.45
CA ALA A 352 9.86 -37.63 -8.63
C ALA A 352 9.23 -39.00 -8.30
N ALA A 353 9.65 -39.63 -7.20
CA ALA A 353 9.07 -40.88 -6.72
C ALA A 353 7.58 -40.73 -6.34
N HIS A 354 7.18 -39.59 -5.79
CA HIS A 354 5.80 -39.30 -5.43
C HIS A 354 4.94 -38.84 -6.64
N MET A 355 5.52 -38.17 -7.63
CA MET A 355 4.86 -37.76 -8.87
C MET A 355 4.74 -38.89 -9.91
N GLY A 356 5.64 -39.88 -9.87
CA GLY A 356 5.68 -41.03 -10.77
C GLY A 356 4.44 -41.95 -10.75
N VAL A 357 3.49 -41.70 -9.84
CA VAL A 357 2.21 -42.43 -9.78
C VAL A 357 1.04 -41.63 -10.38
N VAL A 358 1.17 -40.32 -10.66
CA VAL A 358 -0.03 -39.46 -10.88
C VAL A 358 -0.05 -38.65 -12.19
N HIS A 359 1.01 -38.52 -12.98
CA HIS A 359 0.90 -37.78 -14.25
C HIS A 359 1.70 -38.40 -15.42
N GLU A 360 1.22 -39.51 -15.97
CA GLU A 360 1.25 -39.65 -17.43
C GLU A 360 0.09 -38.81 -17.99
N VAL A 361 0.42 -37.70 -18.65
CA VAL A 361 -0.52 -37.01 -19.54
C VAL A 361 -0.74 -37.92 -20.75
N ARG A 362 -1.66 -38.89 -20.62
CA ARG A 362 -2.25 -39.57 -21.78
C ARG A 362 -3.53 -38.85 -22.17
N ASP A 363 -3.59 -38.52 -23.45
CA ASP A 363 -4.72 -37.91 -24.12
C ASP A 363 -6.07 -38.48 -23.67
N PHE A 364 -6.97 -37.58 -23.30
CA PHE A 364 -8.33 -37.88 -22.91
C PHE A 364 -9.11 -38.49 -24.09
N SER A 365 -9.21 -39.81 -24.14
CA SER A 365 -10.42 -40.45 -24.65
C SER A 365 -10.67 -41.80 -23.98
N ASN A 366 -11.87 -41.94 -23.42
CA ASN A 366 -12.52 -43.15 -22.93
C ASN A 366 -12.01 -43.78 -21.61
N SER A 367 -12.78 -43.60 -20.53
CA SER A 367 -13.67 -44.67 -20.04
C SER A 367 -14.25 -44.32 -18.66
N LYS A 368 -15.58 -44.42 -18.53
CA LYS A 368 -16.35 -44.18 -17.29
C LYS A 368 -16.09 -45.24 -16.18
N LEU A 369 -15.30 -46.28 -16.44
CA LEU A 369 -15.11 -47.41 -15.55
C LEU A 369 -13.95 -47.24 -14.55
N LEU A 370 -12.93 -46.42 -14.87
CA LEU A 370 -11.77 -46.18 -13.99
C LEU A 370 -12.07 -45.30 -12.76
N LYS A 371 -13.22 -44.63 -12.70
CA LYS A 371 -13.52 -43.67 -11.61
C LYS A 371 -13.69 -44.31 -10.23
N LYS A 372 -14.16 -45.56 -10.14
CA LYS A 372 -14.57 -46.15 -8.85
C LYS A 372 -13.39 -46.71 -8.04
N GLU A 373 -12.38 -47.27 -8.69
CA GLU A 373 -11.18 -47.80 -8.04
C GLU A 373 -10.14 -46.71 -7.73
N LEU A 374 -10.03 -45.69 -8.59
CA LEU A 374 -9.18 -44.52 -8.36
C LEU A 374 -9.65 -43.72 -7.13
N LEU A 375 -10.96 -43.53 -6.96
CA LEU A 375 -11.53 -42.82 -5.81
C LEU A 375 -11.23 -43.51 -4.47
N ALA A 376 -11.17 -44.84 -4.43
CA ALA A 376 -10.89 -45.60 -3.20
C ALA A 376 -9.43 -45.48 -2.72
N HIS A 377 -8.48 -45.25 -3.63
CA HIS A 377 -7.05 -45.08 -3.31
C HIS A 377 -6.64 -43.61 -3.13
N VAL A 378 -7.39 -42.68 -3.72
CA VAL A 378 -7.10 -41.24 -3.68
C VAL A 378 -7.58 -40.57 -2.38
N LEU A 379 -8.65 -41.09 -1.75
CA LEU A 379 -9.22 -40.51 -0.52
C LEU A 379 -8.24 -40.50 0.68
N PRO A 380 -7.51 -41.57 1.02
CA PRO A 380 -6.54 -41.55 2.14
C PRO A 380 -5.31 -40.66 1.87
N ALA A 381 -4.86 -40.58 0.61
CA ALA A 381 -3.71 -39.76 0.20
C ALA A 381 -4.03 -38.25 0.16
N LEU A 382 -5.28 -37.89 -0.15
CA LEU A 382 -5.78 -36.52 -0.03
C LEU A 382 -5.94 -36.08 1.43
N GLU A 383 -6.32 -36.99 2.33
CA GLU A 383 -6.37 -36.73 3.78
C GLU A 383 -4.98 -36.48 4.37
N ALA A 384 -3.94 -37.21 3.91
CA ALA A 384 -2.56 -36.97 4.31
C ALA A 384 -2.03 -35.58 3.87
N LYS A 385 -2.44 -35.07 2.69
CA LYS A 385 -2.03 -33.76 2.16
C LYS A 385 -2.63 -32.56 2.92
N ASN A 386 -3.68 -32.75 3.70
CA ASN A 386 -4.38 -31.66 4.41
C ASN A 386 -4.32 -31.83 5.94
N SER A 387 -3.19 -32.26 6.47
CA SER A 387 -2.95 -32.42 7.91
C SER A 387 -1.61 -31.81 8.34
N ILE A 388 -1.55 -31.32 9.58
CA ILE A 388 -0.31 -30.94 10.26
C ILE A 388 0.23 -32.22 10.89
N GLN A 389 1.39 -32.67 10.45
CA GLN A 389 2.00 -33.90 10.95
C GLN A 389 3.13 -33.54 11.90
N ILE A 390 3.11 -34.09 13.11
CA ILE A 390 4.18 -33.97 14.10
C ILE A 390 4.78 -35.36 14.26
N ILE A 391 6.10 -35.48 14.12
CA ILE A 391 6.82 -36.74 14.22
C ILE A 391 7.72 -36.71 15.45
N ASN A 392 7.50 -37.68 16.34
CA ASN A 392 8.37 -38.01 17.46
C ASN A 392 8.71 -36.81 18.36
N ALA A 393 7.69 -36.10 18.80
CA ALA A 393 7.86 -34.95 19.69
C ALA A 393 8.32 -35.36 21.09
N ARG A 394 9.38 -34.71 21.58
CA ARG A 394 10.04 -34.97 22.86
C ARG A 394 10.13 -33.75 23.78
N GLU A 395 9.65 -32.60 23.31
CA GLU A 395 9.61 -31.36 24.10
C GLU A 395 9.00 -31.58 25.49
N HIS A 396 9.67 -31.07 26.51
CA HIS A 396 9.36 -31.23 27.93
C HIS A 396 9.09 -32.68 28.37
N ASN A 397 7.81 -33.07 28.51
CA ASN A 397 7.41 -34.36 29.04
C ASN A 397 6.78 -35.30 28.00
N LEU A 398 6.86 -34.93 26.71
CA LEU A 398 6.39 -35.77 25.61
C LEU A 398 7.35 -36.94 25.38
N LYS A 399 6.78 -38.13 25.18
CA LYS A 399 7.54 -39.40 25.06
C LYS A 399 7.62 -39.87 23.62
N GLY A 400 8.07 -39.01 22.71
CA GLY A 400 8.15 -39.32 21.28
C GLY A 400 6.78 -39.38 20.60
N LEU A 401 5.93 -38.39 20.88
CA LEU A 401 4.57 -38.34 20.36
C LEU A 401 4.56 -38.02 18.86
N SER A 402 3.96 -38.89 18.05
CA SER A 402 3.62 -38.59 16.65
C SER A 402 2.11 -38.40 16.50
N VAL A 403 1.69 -37.29 15.91
CA VAL A 403 0.27 -36.96 15.78
C VAL A 403 -0.01 -36.19 14.49
N ASN A 404 -1.13 -36.53 13.84
CA ASN A 404 -1.63 -35.85 12.65
C ASN A 404 -2.88 -35.04 13.03
N ILE A 405 -2.82 -33.73 12.81
CA ILE A 405 -3.90 -32.78 13.11
C ILE A 405 -4.55 -32.34 11.78
N PRO A 406 -5.83 -32.62 11.53
CA PRO A 406 -6.47 -32.26 10.27
C PRO A 406 -6.59 -30.74 10.11
N ARG A 407 -6.18 -30.21 8.95
CA ARG A 407 -6.31 -28.77 8.62
C ARG A 407 -7.75 -28.42 8.25
N GLY A 408 -8.14 -27.17 8.51
CA GLY A 408 -9.49 -26.68 8.23
C GLY A 408 -10.58 -27.28 9.13
N LYS A 409 -10.21 -27.91 10.24
CA LYS A 409 -11.11 -28.48 11.24
C LYS A 409 -10.91 -27.79 12.60
N PHE A 410 -11.97 -27.79 13.41
CA PHE A 410 -11.89 -27.36 14.79
C PHE A 410 -11.37 -28.51 15.66
N THR A 411 -10.06 -28.52 15.93
CA THR A 411 -9.40 -29.58 16.70
C THR A 411 -9.21 -29.16 18.16
N VAL A 412 -9.61 -30.03 19.09
CA VAL A 412 -9.46 -29.82 20.53
C VAL A 412 -8.44 -30.79 21.09
N VAL A 413 -7.39 -30.29 21.75
CA VAL A 413 -6.42 -31.09 22.51
C VAL A 413 -6.88 -31.18 23.97
N THR A 414 -7.20 -32.39 24.45
CA THR A 414 -7.73 -32.62 25.81
C THR A 414 -6.87 -33.63 26.59
N GLY A 415 -6.97 -33.60 27.92
CA GLY A 415 -6.19 -34.44 28.83
C GLY A 415 -6.01 -33.85 30.23
N VAL A 416 -5.63 -34.69 31.20
CA VAL A 416 -5.40 -34.28 32.60
C VAL A 416 -4.31 -33.22 32.73
N SER A 417 -4.36 -32.35 33.75
CA SER A 417 -3.33 -31.32 33.94
C SER A 417 -1.92 -31.92 33.93
N GLY A 418 -0.96 -31.23 33.29
CA GLY A 418 0.41 -31.74 33.11
C GLY A 418 0.59 -32.81 32.03
N SER A 419 -0.45 -33.26 31.33
CA SER A 419 -0.31 -34.29 30.27
C SER A 419 0.44 -33.87 28.98
N GLY A 420 1.05 -32.68 28.94
CA GLY A 420 1.75 -32.17 27.75
C GLY A 420 0.87 -31.44 26.71
N LYS A 421 -0.38 -31.08 27.05
CA LYS A 421 -1.29 -30.33 26.15
C LYS A 421 -0.71 -28.98 25.71
N SER A 422 -0.28 -28.18 26.69
CA SER A 422 0.30 -26.87 26.44
C SER A 422 1.61 -26.99 25.68
N THR A 423 2.39 -28.04 25.96
CA THR A 423 3.62 -28.33 25.23
C THR A 423 3.38 -28.66 23.77
N LEU A 424 2.39 -29.51 23.49
CA LEU A 424 2.00 -29.79 22.10
C LEU A 424 1.49 -28.54 21.37
N ALA A 425 0.66 -27.72 22.03
CA ALA A 425 -0.02 -26.59 21.40
C ALA A 425 0.85 -25.32 21.27
N PHE A 426 1.57 -24.94 22.34
CA PHE A 426 2.32 -23.70 22.41
C PHE A 426 3.81 -23.93 22.14
N ASP A 427 4.43 -24.87 22.86
CA ASP A 427 5.89 -25.06 22.80
C ASP A 427 6.33 -25.69 21.47
N ILE A 428 5.49 -26.54 20.87
CA ILE A 428 5.75 -27.16 19.55
C ILE A 428 5.01 -26.44 18.44
N LEU A 429 3.67 -26.53 18.39
CA LEU A 429 2.91 -26.04 17.23
C LEU A 429 3.06 -24.54 17.02
N PHE A 430 2.81 -23.72 18.06
CA PHE A 430 2.92 -22.28 17.92
C PHE A 430 4.36 -21.81 17.68
N ASN A 431 5.33 -22.31 18.44
CA ASN A 431 6.73 -21.91 18.24
C ASN A 431 7.26 -22.32 16.86
N GLU A 432 6.97 -23.54 16.41
CA GLU A 432 7.44 -24.02 15.09
C GLU A 432 6.76 -23.27 13.94
N GLY A 433 5.44 -23.00 14.04
CA GLY A 433 4.73 -22.23 13.04
C GLY A 433 5.15 -20.75 13.01
N GLN A 434 5.40 -20.14 14.17
CA GLN A 434 5.93 -18.79 14.27
C GLN A 434 7.37 -18.71 13.76
N ARG A 435 8.24 -19.66 14.12
CA ARG A 435 9.64 -19.74 13.65
C ARG A 435 9.70 -19.81 12.13
N ARG A 436 8.97 -20.74 11.51
CA ARG A 436 8.92 -20.88 10.04
C ARG A 436 8.38 -19.64 9.34
N TYR A 437 7.38 -19.00 9.94
CA TYR A 437 6.86 -17.74 9.40
C TYR A 437 7.91 -16.61 9.50
N LEU A 438 8.60 -16.47 10.62
CA LEU A 438 9.66 -15.48 10.80
C LEU A 438 10.87 -15.74 9.88
N GLU A 439 11.16 -17.01 9.58
CA GLU A 439 12.19 -17.41 8.62
C GLU A 439 11.86 -16.97 7.18
N SER A 440 10.57 -16.85 6.84
CA SER A 440 10.12 -16.31 5.55
C SER A 440 10.23 -14.79 5.45
N LEU A 441 10.47 -14.07 6.56
CA LEU A 441 10.67 -12.62 6.52
C LEU A 441 12.05 -12.26 5.94
N ASN A 442 12.20 -11.01 5.50
CA ASN A 442 13.49 -10.53 4.98
C ASN A 442 14.60 -10.57 6.04
N ALA A 443 15.86 -10.57 5.60
CA ALA A 443 17.03 -10.68 6.48
C ALA A 443 17.10 -9.57 7.55
N TYR A 444 16.64 -8.36 7.22
CA TYR A 444 16.59 -7.25 8.18
C TYR A 444 15.59 -7.50 9.31
N ALA A 445 14.36 -7.93 9.00
CA ALA A 445 13.33 -8.23 9.99
C ALA A 445 13.74 -9.39 10.91
N ARG A 446 14.46 -10.39 10.38
CA ARG A 446 15.04 -11.49 11.17
C ARG A 446 16.09 -11.03 12.18
N SER A 447 16.77 -9.91 11.94
CA SER A 447 17.76 -9.38 12.91
C SER A 447 17.12 -8.69 14.13
N ILE A 448 15.88 -8.22 13.99
CA ILE A 448 15.12 -7.53 15.04
C ILE A 448 14.30 -8.52 15.86
N VAL A 449 13.72 -9.54 15.22
CA VAL A 449 12.85 -10.51 15.86
C VAL A 449 13.61 -11.80 16.10
N GLN A 450 13.97 -12.07 17.35
CA GLN A 450 14.55 -13.37 17.72
C GLN A 450 13.47 -14.44 17.63
N PRO A 451 13.62 -15.45 16.76
CA PRO A 451 12.68 -16.57 16.71
C PRO A 451 12.72 -17.33 18.04
N ALA A 452 11.58 -17.95 18.40
CA ALA A 452 11.54 -18.88 19.52
C ALA A 452 12.53 -20.04 19.30
N GLY A 453 13.03 -20.62 20.39
CA GLY A 453 13.90 -21.80 20.32
C GLY A 453 13.25 -22.92 19.51
N ARG A 454 14.06 -23.67 18.77
CA ARG A 454 13.57 -24.81 17.98
C ARG A 454 13.07 -25.90 18.92
N PRO A 455 11.81 -26.35 18.80
CA PRO A 455 11.29 -27.41 19.66
C PRO A 455 11.95 -28.76 19.36
N GLU A 456 12.03 -29.62 20.38
CA GLU A 456 12.54 -30.98 20.32
C GLU A 456 11.54 -31.92 19.63
N VAL A 457 11.57 -31.91 18.31
CA VAL A 457 10.77 -32.75 17.42
C VAL A 457 11.64 -33.23 16.24
N ASP A 458 11.39 -34.43 15.71
CA ASP A 458 12.15 -34.92 14.55
C ASP A 458 11.74 -34.16 13.28
N ALA A 459 10.42 -34.03 13.07
CA ALA A 459 9.88 -33.28 11.95
C ALA A 459 8.46 -32.77 12.25
N VAL A 460 8.13 -31.63 11.65
CA VAL A 460 6.77 -31.12 11.56
C VAL A 460 6.46 -30.79 10.10
N TYR A 461 5.38 -31.31 9.55
CA TYR A 461 4.97 -31.07 8.16
C TYR A 461 3.61 -30.39 8.09
N GLY A 462 3.41 -29.60 7.04
CA GLY A 462 2.11 -28.99 6.75
C GLY A 462 1.65 -27.95 7.76
N ILE A 463 2.54 -27.37 8.58
CA ILE A 463 2.20 -26.34 9.55
C ILE A 463 2.05 -24.96 8.88
N PRO A 464 0.88 -24.29 8.99
CA PRO A 464 0.70 -22.92 8.50
C PRO A 464 1.31 -21.90 9.48
N PRO A 465 1.37 -20.59 9.13
CA PRO A 465 1.64 -19.54 10.10
C PRO A 465 0.66 -19.63 11.28
N THR A 466 1.17 -19.64 12.50
CA THR A 466 0.40 -19.87 13.73
C THR A 466 0.29 -18.61 14.56
N VAL A 467 -0.88 -18.41 15.17
CA VAL A 467 -1.14 -17.35 16.17
C VAL A 467 -1.62 -18.01 17.45
N ALA A 468 -0.93 -17.76 18.56
CA ALA A 468 -1.38 -18.17 19.89
C ALA A 468 -2.23 -17.05 20.51
N ILE A 469 -3.43 -17.41 20.96
CA ILE A 469 -4.27 -16.54 21.78
C ILE A 469 -4.23 -17.09 23.20
N GLU A 470 -3.33 -16.55 24.01
CA GLU A 470 -3.16 -16.93 25.41
C GLU A 470 -3.88 -15.95 26.33
N GLN A 471 -4.28 -16.43 27.51
CA GLN A 471 -4.73 -15.57 28.60
C GLN A 471 -3.52 -14.94 29.33
N ARG A 472 -2.59 -14.32 28.60
CA ARG A 472 -1.56 -13.47 29.20
C ARG A 472 -2.17 -12.12 29.53
N LEU A 473 -2.06 -11.69 30.78
CA LEU A 473 -2.40 -10.32 31.18
C LEU A 473 -1.39 -9.36 30.53
N SER A 474 -1.63 -8.94 29.28
CA SER A 474 -0.90 -7.80 28.72
C SER A 474 -1.25 -6.60 29.58
N ARG A 475 -0.35 -6.19 30.47
CA ARG A 475 -0.52 -4.93 31.22
C ARG A 475 -0.31 -3.78 30.24
N GLY A 476 -1.36 -3.43 29.51
CA GLY A 476 -1.42 -2.18 28.78
C GLY A 476 -1.19 -1.01 29.74
N GLY A 477 -0.49 0.03 29.27
CA GLY A 477 -0.32 1.26 30.05
C GLY A 477 -1.66 1.92 30.36
N ARG A 478 -1.67 2.94 31.23
CA ARG A 478 -2.92 3.64 31.63
C ARG A 478 -3.68 4.31 30.48
N LYS A 479 -3.04 4.54 29.35
CA LYS A 479 -3.66 5.08 28.13
C LYS A 479 -4.05 3.97 27.13
N SER A 480 -3.76 2.71 27.42
CA SER A 480 -4.19 1.58 26.58
C SER A 480 -5.63 1.21 26.94
N THR A 481 -6.54 1.46 26.01
CA THR A 481 -7.96 1.11 26.13
C THR A 481 -8.33 0.01 25.14
N VAL A 482 -9.53 -0.55 25.27
CA VAL A 482 -10.09 -1.47 24.27
C VAL A 482 -10.01 -0.85 22.88
N GLY A 483 -10.34 0.44 22.73
CA GLY A 483 -10.32 1.11 21.43
C GLY A 483 -8.93 1.25 20.81
N THR A 484 -7.87 1.41 21.62
CA THR A 484 -6.50 1.44 21.09
C THR A 484 -5.98 0.03 20.80
N THR A 485 -6.31 -0.95 21.63
CA THR A 485 -5.87 -2.35 21.45
C THR A 485 -6.55 -3.02 20.26
N THR A 486 -7.81 -2.70 19.97
CA THR A 486 -8.51 -3.16 18.77
C THR A 486 -8.29 -2.25 17.56
N GLU A 487 -7.49 -1.19 17.71
CA GLU A 487 -7.24 -0.14 16.72
C GLU A 487 -8.48 0.63 16.23
N VAL A 488 -9.69 0.30 16.71
CA VAL A 488 -10.95 0.98 16.38
C VAL A 488 -10.87 2.49 16.64
N TRP A 489 -10.12 2.90 17.67
CA TRP A 489 -9.92 4.32 17.97
C TRP A 489 -9.27 5.08 16.81
N HIS A 490 -8.36 4.49 16.05
CA HIS A 490 -7.74 5.14 14.89
C HIS A 490 -8.77 5.49 13.81
N PHE A 491 -9.70 4.57 13.55
CA PHE A 491 -10.80 4.79 12.61
C PHE A 491 -11.79 5.82 13.14
N LEU A 492 -12.12 5.77 14.44
CA LEU A 492 -12.99 6.77 15.06
C LEU A 492 -12.40 8.18 14.94
N ARG A 493 -11.09 8.35 15.16
CA ARG A 493 -10.42 9.65 14.98
C ARG A 493 -10.64 10.21 13.57
N LEU A 494 -10.46 9.38 12.54
CA LEU A 494 -10.70 9.78 11.15
C LEU A 494 -12.18 10.12 10.90
N LEU A 495 -13.09 9.33 11.47
CA LEU A 495 -14.53 9.55 11.38
C LEU A 495 -14.92 10.91 11.97
N PHE A 496 -14.42 11.24 13.17
CA PHE A 496 -14.68 12.53 13.81
C PHE A 496 -14.07 13.71 13.05
N VAL A 497 -12.89 13.55 12.45
CA VAL A 497 -12.29 14.60 11.60
C VAL A 497 -13.13 14.86 10.35
N LYS A 498 -13.59 13.80 9.68
CA LYS A 498 -14.27 13.90 8.38
C LYS A 498 -15.76 14.21 8.49
N LEU A 499 -16.44 13.69 9.51
CA LEU A 499 -17.90 13.80 9.65
C LEU A 499 -18.34 14.60 10.89
N GLY A 500 -17.44 14.84 11.85
CA GLY A 500 -17.79 15.51 13.09
C GLY A 500 -18.01 17.01 12.91
N THR A 501 -19.17 17.49 13.36
CA THR A 501 -19.42 18.94 13.50
C THR A 501 -18.72 19.44 14.76
N GLN A 502 -17.75 20.34 14.58
CA GLN A 502 -17.08 21.00 15.70
C GLN A 502 -18.03 22.01 16.33
N HIS A 503 -18.08 22.03 17.66
CA HIS A 503 -18.85 23.00 18.43
C HIS A 503 -17.90 23.91 19.22
N CYS A 504 -18.32 25.14 19.43
CA CYS A 504 -17.55 26.12 20.18
C CYS A 504 -17.47 25.76 21.67
N ILE A 505 -16.29 25.86 22.28
CA ILE A 505 -16.11 25.54 23.71
C ILE A 505 -16.72 26.58 24.66
N HIS A 506 -16.95 27.81 24.19
CA HIS A 506 -17.45 28.91 25.02
C HIS A 506 -18.98 28.98 25.03
N ASP A 507 -19.62 28.67 23.91
CA ASP A 507 -21.05 28.87 23.70
C ASP A 507 -21.79 27.67 23.10
N GLY A 508 -21.07 26.60 22.73
CA GLY A 508 -21.67 25.37 22.19
C GLY A 508 -22.21 25.50 20.76
N THR A 509 -22.05 26.64 20.08
CA THR A 509 -22.58 26.83 18.72
C THR A 509 -21.77 26.01 17.70
N PRO A 510 -22.39 25.41 16.67
CA PRO A 510 -21.67 24.80 15.57
C PRO A 510 -20.71 25.79 14.91
N VAL A 511 -19.45 25.38 14.79
CA VAL A 511 -18.39 26.17 14.16
C VAL A 511 -18.63 26.17 12.66
N ALA A 512 -18.75 27.36 12.08
CA ALA A 512 -19.06 27.57 10.68
C ALA A 512 -17.97 28.42 10.00
N PRO A 513 -17.81 28.34 8.67
CA PRO A 513 -16.95 29.25 7.94
C PRO A 513 -17.42 30.69 8.09
N GLN A 514 -16.49 31.62 8.26
CA GLN A 514 -16.75 33.07 8.26
C GLN A 514 -16.36 33.69 6.93
N THR A 515 -17.03 34.77 6.55
CA THR A 515 -16.63 35.54 5.36
C THR A 515 -15.42 36.41 5.67
N PRO A 516 -14.57 36.72 4.68
CA PRO A 516 -13.47 37.68 4.85
C PRO A 516 -13.95 39.03 5.41
N ASP A 517 -15.16 39.47 5.06
CA ASP A 517 -15.74 40.71 5.55
C ASP A 517 -16.09 40.65 7.05
N SER A 518 -16.57 39.50 7.55
CA SER A 518 -16.80 39.28 8.97
C SER A 518 -15.49 39.34 9.75
N ILE A 519 -14.44 38.73 9.22
CA ILE A 519 -13.10 38.77 9.83
C ILE A 519 -12.59 40.22 9.85
N ALA A 520 -12.68 40.96 8.75
CA ALA A 520 -12.27 42.36 8.69
C ALA A 520 -13.01 43.22 9.74
N ALA A 521 -14.32 43.04 9.88
CA ALA A 521 -15.12 43.76 10.88
C ALA A 521 -14.69 43.42 12.32
N GLN A 522 -14.36 42.16 12.61
CA GLN A 522 -13.84 41.75 13.92
C GLN A 522 -12.47 42.36 14.21
N LEU A 523 -11.58 42.40 13.22
CA LEU A 523 -10.27 43.03 13.37
C LEU A 523 -10.42 44.52 13.68
N MET A 524 -11.31 45.21 12.95
CA MET A 524 -11.64 46.62 13.18
C MET A 524 -12.23 46.87 14.58
N LYS A 525 -12.97 45.92 15.14
CA LYS A 525 -13.56 46.01 16.48
C LYS A 525 -12.55 45.72 17.59
N ASN A 526 -11.81 44.61 17.48
CA ASN A 526 -11.01 44.06 18.57
C ASN A 526 -9.62 44.70 18.68
N PHE A 527 -9.06 45.18 17.55
CA PHE A 527 -7.72 45.75 17.51
C PHE A 527 -7.73 47.25 17.18
N ARG A 528 -8.87 47.93 17.37
CA ARG A 528 -9.01 49.37 17.06
C ARG A 528 -7.89 50.19 17.72
N GLY A 529 -7.17 50.95 16.91
CA GLY A 529 -6.07 51.82 17.36
C GLY A 529 -4.75 51.09 17.66
N GLN A 530 -4.65 49.78 17.37
CA GLN A 530 -3.42 49.00 17.54
C GLN A 530 -2.75 48.75 16.18
N HIS A 531 -1.42 48.61 16.21
CA HIS A 531 -0.64 48.09 15.08
C HIS A 531 -0.65 46.56 15.13
N ILE A 532 -1.06 45.92 14.03
CA ILE A 532 -1.10 44.45 13.94
C ILE A 532 -0.35 43.95 12.71
N GLY A 533 0.15 42.73 12.78
CA GLY A 533 0.75 41.99 11.67
C GLY A 533 -0.19 40.87 11.20
N LEU A 534 -0.40 40.79 9.89
CA LEU A 534 -1.13 39.70 9.23
C LEU A 534 -0.13 38.67 8.71
N LEU A 535 -0.25 37.45 9.21
CA LEU A 535 0.62 36.33 8.90
C LEU A 535 -0.19 35.20 8.26
N ALA A 536 0.33 34.59 7.19
CA ALA A 536 -0.25 33.42 6.55
C ALA A 536 0.47 32.14 7.04
N PRO A 537 -0.22 31.21 7.72
CA PRO A 537 0.42 29.96 8.16
C PRO A 537 0.72 29.06 6.95
N LEU A 538 1.99 28.77 6.71
CA LEU A 538 2.43 27.90 5.61
C LEU A 538 2.64 26.45 6.08
N VAL A 539 3.20 26.29 7.29
CA VAL A 539 3.46 24.99 7.93
C VAL A 539 3.08 25.09 9.39
N MET A 540 2.36 24.09 9.92
CA MET A 540 1.92 24.07 11.31
C MET A 540 2.32 22.74 11.96
N ASN A 541 3.25 22.77 12.91
CA ASN A 541 3.70 21.61 13.70
C ASN A 541 3.99 20.34 12.85
N ARG A 542 4.83 20.51 11.83
CA ARG A 542 5.25 19.40 10.94
C ARG A 542 6.76 19.30 10.84
N LYS A 543 7.26 18.06 10.80
CA LYS A 543 8.66 17.74 10.54
C LYS A 543 8.96 17.82 9.05
N GLY A 544 10.13 18.31 8.67
CA GLY A 544 10.51 18.37 7.27
C GLY A 544 11.64 19.36 7.00
N VAL A 545 12.10 19.36 5.74
CA VAL A 545 13.04 20.35 5.22
C VAL A 545 12.22 21.41 4.50
N TYR A 546 12.32 22.67 4.92
CA TYR A 546 11.48 23.76 4.42
C TYR A 546 12.28 24.89 3.75
N THR A 547 13.52 24.62 3.34
CA THR A 547 14.38 25.61 2.65
C THR A 547 13.73 26.15 1.36
N GLU A 548 12.94 25.32 0.68
CA GLU A 548 12.20 25.71 -0.53
C GLU A 548 11.17 26.84 -0.27
N LEU A 549 10.64 26.97 0.95
CA LEU A 549 9.70 28.05 1.29
C LEU A 549 10.37 29.42 1.24
N ALA A 550 11.62 29.52 1.71
CA ALA A 550 12.39 30.76 1.63
C ALA A 550 12.74 31.11 0.17
N GLU A 551 13.08 30.09 -0.64
CA GLU A 551 13.33 30.27 -2.08
C GLU A 551 12.07 30.69 -2.85
N TRP A 552 10.89 30.23 -2.42
CA TRP A 552 9.60 30.65 -2.96
C TRP A 552 9.21 32.08 -2.54
N ALA A 553 9.46 32.45 -1.28
CA ALA A 553 9.06 33.72 -0.69
C ALA A 553 9.91 34.91 -1.20
N ARG A 554 11.22 34.69 -1.35
CA ARG A 554 12.19 35.72 -1.79
C ARG A 554 11.85 36.42 -3.12
N PRO A 555 11.61 35.72 -4.25
CA PRO A 555 11.30 36.38 -5.52
C PRO A 555 9.95 37.11 -5.52
N ARG A 556 9.10 36.88 -4.51
CA ARG A 556 7.81 37.55 -4.32
C ARG A 556 7.91 38.79 -3.42
N GLY A 557 9.11 39.17 -3.00
CA GLY A 557 9.37 40.37 -2.21
C GLY A 557 9.25 40.20 -0.69
N PHE A 558 9.08 38.97 -0.20
CA PHE A 558 9.02 38.71 1.24
C PHE A 558 10.43 38.61 1.84
N THR A 559 10.73 39.48 2.80
CA THR A 559 12.06 39.60 3.41
C THR A 559 12.30 38.63 4.56
N HIS A 560 11.24 38.22 5.27
CA HIS A 560 11.33 37.35 6.45
C HIS A 560 10.25 36.27 6.43
N LEU A 561 10.53 35.16 7.11
CA LEU A 561 9.56 34.14 7.51
C LEU A 561 9.60 34.01 9.04
N ARG A 562 8.46 33.83 9.68
CA ARG A 562 8.40 33.57 11.11
C ARG A 562 8.42 32.07 11.36
N VAL A 563 9.51 31.54 11.92
CA VAL A 563 9.73 30.12 12.20
C VAL A 563 9.81 29.91 13.70
N ASP A 564 8.92 29.11 14.26
CA ASP A 564 8.84 28.80 15.69
C ASP A 564 8.83 30.07 16.56
N GLY A 565 8.17 31.12 16.07
CA GLY A 565 8.10 32.43 16.70
C GLY A 565 9.20 33.41 16.29
N HIS A 566 10.30 32.95 15.69
CA HIS A 566 11.44 33.79 15.28
C HIS A 566 11.29 34.33 13.86
N PHE A 567 11.46 35.63 13.65
CA PHE A 567 11.53 36.22 12.31
C PHE A 567 12.92 36.01 11.71
N LEU A 568 13.03 35.06 10.78
CA LEU A 568 14.27 34.71 10.08
C LEU A 568 14.28 35.33 8.67
N PRO A 569 15.41 35.88 8.20
CA PRO A 569 15.52 36.44 6.86
C PRO A 569 15.40 35.37 5.79
N THR A 570 14.72 35.66 4.68
CA THR A 570 14.64 34.74 3.51
C THR A 570 15.97 34.64 2.76
N THR A 571 16.86 35.61 2.94
CA THR A 571 18.25 35.58 2.48
C THR A 571 19.13 34.89 3.51
N ALA A 572 19.93 33.90 3.08
CA ALA A 572 20.74 33.05 3.96
C ALA A 572 19.91 32.31 5.03
N PHE A 573 18.75 31.79 4.61
CA PHE A 573 17.82 31.06 5.49
C PHE A 573 18.48 29.80 6.09
N PRO A 574 18.40 29.57 7.41
CA PRO A 574 19.06 28.44 8.06
C PRO A 574 18.42 27.11 7.69
N ARG A 575 19.21 26.03 7.70
CA ARG A 575 18.67 24.66 7.60
C ARG A 575 17.99 24.28 8.91
N LEU A 576 16.67 24.13 8.84
CA LEU A 576 15.86 23.59 9.94
C LEU A 576 16.10 22.09 10.12
N ASP A 577 15.92 21.60 11.35
CA ASP A 577 16.11 20.20 11.69
C ASP A 577 14.94 19.36 11.15
N ARG A 578 15.24 18.48 10.18
CA ARG A 578 14.23 17.63 9.54
C ARG A 578 13.49 16.71 10.50
N PHE A 579 14.02 16.47 11.70
CA PHE A 579 13.42 15.56 12.69
C PHE A 579 12.60 16.29 13.78
N LYS A 580 12.63 17.63 13.80
CA LYS A 580 11.86 18.47 14.73
C LYS A 580 10.61 19.03 14.07
N GLU A 581 9.55 19.22 14.86
CA GLU A 581 8.31 19.85 14.40
C GLU A 581 8.54 21.36 14.29
N HIS A 582 8.17 21.95 13.16
CA HIS A 582 8.29 23.40 12.92
C HIS A 582 6.94 24.03 12.59
N THR A 583 6.76 25.28 13.00
CA THR A 583 5.66 26.17 12.60
C THR A 583 6.25 27.35 11.81
N ILE A 584 5.81 27.52 10.57
CA ILE A 584 6.31 28.53 9.63
C ILE A 584 5.16 29.38 9.14
N GLU A 585 5.26 30.69 9.37
CA GLU A 585 4.27 31.70 9.00
C GLU A 585 4.92 32.74 8.08
N LEU A 586 4.18 33.19 7.07
CA LEU A 586 4.59 34.23 6.14
C LEU A 586 4.03 35.59 6.59
N PRO A 587 4.87 36.57 6.94
CA PRO A 587 4.41 37.94 7.17
C PRO A 587 3.98 38.61 5.87
N VAL A 588 2.68 38.86 5.71
CA VAL A 588 2.11 39.40 4.47
C VAL A 588 2.00 40.92 4.52
N PHE A 589 1.54 41.47 5.64
CA PHE A 589 1.35 42.91 5.79
C PHE A 589 1.28 43.32 7.27
N SER A 590 1.63 44.56 7.60
CA SER A 590 1.38 45.15 8.91
C SER A 590 0.77 46.55 8.76
N LEU A 591 -0.15 46.91 9.65
CA LEU A 591 -0.88 48.17 9.57
C LEU A 591 -1.52 48.56 10.90
N ASP A 592 -1.79 49.86 11.04
CA ASP A 592 -2.61 50.41 12.13
C ASP A 592 -4.09 50.25 11.82
N ILE A 593 -4.83 49.69 12.77
CA ILE A 593 -6.26 49.44 12.64
C ILE A 593 -7.04 50.73 12.94
N THR A 594 -7.26 51.51 11.88
CA THR A 594 -8.04 52.75 11.90
C THR A 594 -9.08 52.74 10.78
N PRO A 595 -10.19 53.50 10.89
CA PRO A 595 -11.20 53.59 9.83
C PRO A 595 -10.64 54.04 8.48
N ALA A 596 -9.58 54.85 8.47
CA ALA A 596 -8.93 55.31 7.24
C ALA A 596 -8.23 54.18 6.47
N ASN A 597 -7.74 53.16 7.18
CA ASN A 597 -6.98 52.04 6.61
C ASN A 597 -7.85 50.81 6.28
N GLU A 598 -9.18 50.90 6.42
CA GLU A 598 -10.07 49.74 6.26
C GLU A 598 -9.95 49.08 4.87
N ALA A 599 -9.86 49.88 3.81
CA ALA A 599 -9.69 49.36 2.46
C ALA A 599 -8.38 48.58 2.29
N GLN A 600 -7.30 49.07 2.89
CA GLN A 600 -6.00 48.39 2.88
C GLN A 600 -6.02 47.12 3.72
N LEU A 601 -6.69 47.14 4.88
CA LEU A 601 -6.90 45.96 5.72
C LEU A 601 -7.59 44.85 4.93
N ARG A 602 -8.68 45.15 4.23
CA ARG A 602 -9.43 44.16 3.43
C ARG A 602 -8.57 43.55 2.32
N ALA A 603 -7.82 44.39 1.59
CA ALA A 603 -6.92 43.92 0.54
C ALA A 603 -5.76 43.05 1.09
N ALA A 604 -5.18 43.45 2.21
CA ALA A 604 -4.13 42.68 2.87
C ALA A 604 -4.65 41.36 3.45
N LEU A 605 -5.83 41.38 4.08
CA LEU A 605 -6.50 40.20 4.61
C LEU A 605 -6.81 39.19 3.51
N SER A 606 -7.34 39.63 2.36
CA SER A 606 -7.62 38.75 1.23
C SER A 606 -6.36 38.03 0.72
N ARG A 607 -5.25 38.76 0.54
CA ARG A 607 -3.95 38.16 0.16
C ARG A 607 -3.42 37.19 1.23
N THR A 608 -3.60 37.53 2.50
CA THR A 608 -3.13 36.69 3.61
C THR A 608 -3.92 35.38 3.68
N LEU A 609 -5.24 35.46 3.53
CA LEU A 609 -6.10 34.28 3.46
C LEU A 609 -5.79 33.41 2.23
N GLU A 610 -5.46 34.00 1.09
CA GLU A 610 -5.05 33.25 -0.10
C GLU A 610 -3.77 32.44 0.15
N HIS A 611 -2.73 33.06 0.71
CA HIS A 611 -1.48 32.37 1.06
C HIS A 611 -1.65 31.35 2.19
N GLY A 612 -2.50 31.65 3.18
CA GLY A 612 -2.80 30.80 4.32
C GLY A 612 -3.92 29.79 4.09
N LYS A 613 -4.38 29.61 2.84
CA LYS A 613 -5.46 28.68 2.45
C LYS A 613 -6.74 28.84 3.28
N GLY A 614 -7.13 30.07 3.57
CA GLY A 614 -8.31 30.41 4.36
C GLY A 614 -8.05 30.61 5.85
N VAL A 615 -6.80 30.54 6.30
CA VAL A 615 -6.41 30.86 7.69
C VAL A 615 -5.51 32.09 7.70
N VAL A 616 -5.70 32.98 8.68
CA VAL A 616 -4.84 34.12 8.96
C VAL A 616 -4.49 34.15 10.43
N HIS A 617 -3.21 34.37 10.71
CA HIS A 617 -2.70 34.60 12.04
C HIS A 617 -2.46 36.10 12.23
N VAL A 618 -3.01 36.66 13.28
CA VAL A 618 -2.91 38.08 13.62
C VAL A 618 -2.01 38.23 14.83
N LEU A 619 -0.88 38.91 14.64
CA LEU A 619 0.07 39.20 15.69
C LEU A 619 -0.16 40.63 16.18
N SER A 620 -0.58 40.79 17.43
CA SER A 620 -0.78 42.09 18.11
C SER A 620 0.29 42.31 19.18
N GLY A 621 0.44 43.56 19.67
CA GLY A 621 1.45 43.87 20.69
C GLY A 621 2.88 43.76 20.14
N LEU A 622 3.12 44.40 19.00
CA LEU A 622 4.38 44.34 18.24
C LEU A 622 5.47 45.31 18.77
N ASP A 623 5.30 45.82 19.99
CA ASP A 623 6.22 46.76 20.60
C ASP A 623 7.62 46.13 20.71
N GLY A 624 8.64 46.85 20.24
CA GLY A 624 10.03 46.37 20.26
C GLY A 624 10.39 45.34 19.18
N LEU A 625 9.44 44.84 18.37
CA LEU A 625 9.74 43.85 17.32
C LEU A 625 10.78 44.37 16.31
N SER A 626 10.58 45.60 15.82
CA SER A 626 11.48 46.23 14.85
C SER A 626 12.91 46.37 15.40
N GLN A 627 13.04 46.75 16.67
CA GLN A 627 14.34 46.87 17.35
C GLN A 627 14.99 45.51 17.55
N ALA A 628 14.23 44.49 17.97
CA ALA A 628 14.72 43.13 18.14
C ALA A 628 15.20 42.51 16.81
N MET A 629 14.45 42.74 15.72
CA MET A 629 14.84 42.29 14.38
C MET A 629 16.13 42.97 13.89
N GLN A 630 16.27 44.28 14.12
CA GLN A 630 17.50 45.02 13.76
C GLN A 630 18.71 44.61 14.60
N ALA A 631 18.50 44.28 15.87
CA ALA A 631 19.56 43.84 16.78
C ALA A 631 19.91 42.35 16.67
N GLY A 632 19.18 41.56 15.86
CA GLY A 632 19.36 40.10 15.77
C GLY A 632 18.99 39.35 17.05
N ALA A 633 18.18 39.95 17.93
CA ALA A 633 17.74 39.36 19.19
C ALA A 633 16.58 38.35 18.97
N SER A 634 16.35 37.48 19.94
CA SER A 634 15.24 36.51 19.90
C SER A 634 13.88 37.22 19.82
N THR A 635 13.04 36.79 18.87
CA THR A 635 11.68 37.34 18.63
C THR A 635 10.55 36.39 19.03
N ALA A 636 10.85 35.19 19.54
CA ALA A 636 9.85 34.15 19.84
C ALA A 636 8.79 34.56 20.87
N GLY A 637 9.12 35.46 21.80
CA GLY A 637 8.20 35.94 22.84
C GLY A 637 7.49 37.26 22.52
N ILE A 638 7.70 37.85 21.34
CA ILE A 638 7.16 39.17 21.00
C ILE A 638 5.80 39.02 20.32
N GLY A 639 4.80 39.68 20.90
CA GLY A 639 3.43 39.75 20.40
C GLY A 639 2.51 38.62 20.89
N ARG A 640 1.20 38.84 20.75
CA ARG A 640 0.15 37.86 21.05
C ARG A 640 -0.50 37.41 19.74
N LEU A 641 -0.49 36.10 19.51
CA LEU A 641 -1.05 35.50 18.31
C LEU A 641 -2.55 35.22 18.49
N SER A 642 -3.37 35.73 17.58
CA SER A 642 -4.80 35.41 17.46
C SER A 642 -5.05 34.77 16.09
N VAL A 643 -5.84 33.71 16.03
CA VAL A 643 -6.15 33.01 14.78
C VAL A 643 -7.51 33.46 14.27
N PHE A 644 -7.61 33.72 12.97
CA PHE A 644 -8.88 33.91 12.25
C PHE A 644 -8.93 32.98 11.04
N SER A 645 -10.11 32.48 10.70
CA SER A 645 -10.25 31.51 9.61
C SER A 645 -11.56 31.71 8.86
N THR A 646 -11.50 31.71 7.53
CA THR A 646 -12.68 31.61 6.67
C THR A 646 -13.21 30.18 6.60
N LEU A 647 -12.48 29.20 7.12
CA LEU A 647 -12.90 27.81 7.12
C LEU A 647 -13.73 27.47 8.36
N ARG A 648 -13.30 27.88 9.56
CA ARG A 648 -13.89 27.44 10.84
C ARG A 648 -13.78 28.47 11.97
N ALA A 649 -14.87 29.15 12.29
CA ALA A 649 -14.98 29.98 13.48
C ALA A 649 -16.39 29.95 14.09
N CYS A 650 -16.50 30.22 15.39
CA CYS A 650 -17.79 30.32 16.03
C CYS A 650 -18.55 31.56 15.50
N PRO A 651 -19.82 31.43 15.09
CA PRO A 651 -20.60 32.57 14.62
C PRO A 651 -21.03 33.53 15.74
N VAL A 652 -20.98 33.11 17.01
CA VAL A 652 -21.43 33.90 18.18
C VAL A 652 -20.25 34.61 18.84
N CYS A 653 -19.34 33.87 19.47
CA CYS A 653 -18.19 34.47 20.16
C CYS A 653 -17.01 34.81 19.25
N SER A 654 -17.08 34.49 17.95
CA SER A 654 -16.02 34.75 16.97
C SER A 654 -14.69 34.01 17.22
N THR A 655 -14.68 33.03 18.12
CA THR A 655 -13.50 32.17 18.36
C THR A 655 -13.21 31.33 17.13
N SER A 656 -11.99 31.44 16.58
CA SER A 656 -11.59 30.62 15.43
C SER A 656 -10.91 29.34 15.87
N TYR A 657 -11.12 28.28 15.09
CA TYR A 657 -10.57 26.96 15.36
C TYR A 657 -9.63 26.54 14.22
N ALA A 658 -8.54 25.86 14.58
CA ALA A 658 -7.64 25.25 13.61
C ALA A 658 -8.36 24.12 12.85
N GLU A 659 -7.79 23.73 11.71
CA GLU A 659 -8.25 22.57 10.96
C GLU A 659 -8.17 21.30 11.83
N LEU A 660 -9.19 20.45 11.76
CA LEU A 660 -9.20 19.20 12.51
C LEU A 660 -8.17 18.23 11.92
N ASP A 661 -7.14 17.94 12.69
CA ASP A 661 -6.16 16.88 12.40
C ASP A 661 -6.52 15.64 13.23
N PRO A 662 -6.41 14.40 12.67
CA PRO A 662 -6.65 13.18 13.44
C PRO A 662 -5.84 13.09 14.73
N ARG A 663 -4.68 13.75 14.84
CA ARG A 663 -3.85 13.82 16.06
C ARG A 663 -4.54 14.55 17.22
N LEU A 664 -5.43 15.51 16.93
CA LEU A 664 -6.21 16.21 17.95
C LEU A 664 -7.22 15.30 18.67
N PHE A 665 -7.59 14.18 18.04
CA PHE A 665 -8.46 13.17 18.64
C PHE A 665 -7.66 12.05 19.32
N SER A 666 -6.33 12.17 19.43
CA SER A 666 -5.50 11.19 20.12
C SER A 666 -5.18 11.64 21.54
N TYR A 667 -5.74 10.96 22.55
CA TYR A 667 -5.35 11.14 23.95
C TYR A 667 -3.97 10.55 24.28
N ASN A 668 -3.34 9.83 23.33
CA ASN A 668 -1.95 9.40 23.44
C ASN A 668 -0.96 10.49 22.99
N SER A 669 -1.43 11.55 22.33
CA SER A 669 -0.60 12.63 21.82
C SER A 669 -0.82 13.91 22.60
N LYS A 670 0.24 14.71 22.78
CA LYS A 670 0.16 16.06 23.36
C LYS A 670 -0.85 16.98 22.70
N HIS A 671 -1.16 16.72 21.44
CA HIS A 671 -2.08 17.50 20.61
C HIS A 671 -3.55 17.31 21.01
N GLY A 672 -3.92 16.11 21.45
CA GLY A 672 -5.32 15.76 21.74
C GLY A 672 -5.60 15.41 23.19
N TRP A 673 -4.55 15.32 24.03
CA TRP A 673 -4.73 14.94 25.41
C TRP A 673 -5.19 16.11 26.28
N CYS A 674 -5.93 15.80 27.35
CA CYS A 674 -6.25 16.80 28.37
C CYS A 674 -4.95 17.18 29.12
N PRO A 675 -4.59 18.47 29.23
CA PRO A 675 -3.38 18.91 29.92
C PRO A 675 -3.35 18.50 31.40
N ASP A 676 -4.49 18.33 32.06
CA ASP A 676 -4.53 18.00 33.48
C ASP A 676 -4.20 16.54 33.79
N CYS A 677 -4.75 15.62 32.99
CA CYS A 677 -4.57 14.18 33.17
C CYS A 677 -3.60 13.56 32.17
N VAL A 678 -3.03 14.36 31.26
CA VAL A 678 -2.08 13.92 30.22
C VAL A 678 -2.66 12.77 29.37
N GLY A 679 -3.98 12.80 29.17
CA GLY A 679 -4.71 11.80 28.37
C GLY A 679 -5.01 10.48 29.06
N THR A 680 -4.68 10.34 30.35
CA THR A 680 -5.00 9.13 31.12
C THR A 680 -6.46 9.07 31.58
N GLY A 681 -7.20 10.19 31.53
CA GLY A 681 -8.59 10.27 32.00
C GLY A 681 -8.75 10.18 33.52
N VAL A 682 -7.66 10.04 34.28
CA VAL A 682 -7.66 9.94 35.75
C VAL A 682 -6.76 11.01 36.37
N LYS A 683 -7.07 11.42 37.59
CA LYS A 683 -6.25 12.39 38.32
C LYS A 683 -4.88 11.78 38.65
N LEU A 684 -3.80 12.41 38.20
CA LEU A 684 -2.43 11.97 38.44
C LEU A 684 -1.82 12.69 39.65
N SER A 685 -0.94 12.01 40.39
CA SER A 685 -0.05 12.68 41.34
C SER A 685 1.04 13.47 40.59
N LYS A 686 1.74 14.38 41.28
CA LYS A 686 2.82 15.19 40.68
C LYS A 686 3.94 14.31 40.10
N GLU A 687 4.32 13.25 40.82
CA GLU A 687 5.32 12.27 40.40
C GLU A 687 4.86 11.46 39.18
N GLN A 688 3.60 11.01 39.17
CA GLN A 688 3.04 10.29 38.02
C GLN A 688 2.99 11.17 36.77
N ARG A 689 2.66 12.45 36.93
CA ARG A 689 2.62 13.40 35.82
C ARG A 689 3.99 13.56 35.17
N GLN A 690 5.06 13.64 35.95
CA GLN A 690 6.43 13.76 35.42
C GLN A 690 6.85 12.55 34.56
N VAL A 691 6.32 11.36 34.85
CA VAL A 691 6.62 10.13 34.07
C VAL A 691 5.83 10.05 32.77
N PHE A 692 4.60 10.59 32.74
CA PHE A 692 3.69 10.48 31.58
C PHE A 692 3.67 11.71 30.67
N ASP A 693 4.28 12.81 31.11
CA ASP A 693 4.34 14.07 30.40
C ASP A 693 5.56 14.12 29.48
N ASP A 694 5.37 13.64 28.25
CA ASP A 694 6.37 13.66 27.18
C ASP A 694 6.73 15.09 26.70
N SER A 695 6.16 16.15 27.30
CA SER A 695 6.54 17.54 26.99
C SER A 695 7.78 18.02 27.74
N VAL A 696 8.24 17.28 28.76
CA VAL A 696 9.46 17.57 29.51
C VAL A 696 10.54 16.56 29.10
N ARG A 697 11.27 16.86 28.02
CA ARG A 697 12.56 16.22 27.74
C ARG A 697 13.61 17.28 27.39
N ASP A 698 14.45 17.50 28.40
CA ASP A 698 15.81 18.05 28.45
C ASP A 698 16.12 19.32 27.63
N ASP A 699 16.06 20.47 28.33
CA ASP A 699 16.77 21.71 27.97
C ASP A 699 18.31 21.58 28.12
N ASP A 700 18.83 20.40 28.49
CA ASP A 700 20.26 20.11 28.58
C ASP A 700 20.64 18.98 27.60
N SER A 701 20.87 19.32 26.32
CA SER A 701 21.62 18.50 25.33
C SER A 701 22.11 19.34 24.16
#